data_AF-A0A2M6W752-F1
#
_entry.id   AF-A0A2M6W752-F1
#
_cell.length_a   1.000
_cell.length_b   1.000
_cell.length_c   1.000
_cell.angle_alpha   90.00
_cell.angle_beta   90.00
_cell.angle_gamma   90.00
#
_symmetry.space_group_name_H-M   'P 1'
#
loop_
_entity.id
_entity.type
_entity.pdbx_description
1 polymer ?
#
loop_
_entity_poly.entity_id
_entity_poly.type
_entity_poly.pdbx_seq_one_letter_code
_entity_poly.pdbx_strand_id
1 'polypeptide(L)'
;MIKFCRYSKIISFFAIIGGVLFFLMPVKALDFTIPPFRDLNYLGSYVSQSVNDPITIKVGETKEVIVKIKNTGKTIWYPTGVNFVSAYTVDPNYRESVFVSANWIKKNQPAKITAVTKPSDIAEIKINLTAPSKTGDYVEKFYLAAENLTWIKSSYFYLKIKVIDVGVSVVQAQPSVYKFTRDLEAGIVGNDVKELQKYLNNNGFIVSVSGVGSVGKETTLFGALTKNALIKFQIANKISPAIGYFGPLTRNMVNKKIATPVTVVSESEENPVGNSALGGQDVAQEINTEYQANLAVMSARNIQTNGGDLIRFSVRYINDGTETWNNYLWQEAGSSKDDSSTSSEKIIVADPSWLTENKIFTKNEAVLPKQPMQVDFYFRAPITKGKYTVRFQLTANGHTLDGGTLELPVEVLIDAPAGYQMPIFSSARKLIDEPRIRVGLYKADVPVEFRSSFAYQVYAGEILKGVLFPNELVTLQYADGLYAFLGGNLDFNVREAIRMVPLETDNYFELVNYSRKVSWKGSKNFNLYRGVMEYKYSPKSDVPWVVNELQLDDYIAGIGETSNGAAMEYIKAILVAARSYAYYHINNGVPADQRTFDVYATTADQLYLGYNSEVIGPRIVQAERATRGEMVTYNNQPVVTPYFGHSDGRTRIWSQVWGGADKPWLQSVVCKYDSGAMFGHGVGMSAGDAASRADKDGWTYDQLLKYYYTGVQVDKIY
;
A
#
# COMPACT_ATOMS: atom_id res chain seq x y z
N MET A 1 -17.46 40.71 48.44
CA MET A 1 -18.74 40.76 49.18
C MET A 1 -19.46 39.44 48.93
N ILE A 2 -19.87 38.77 50.01
CA ILE A 2 -20.37 37.39 50.11
C ILE A 2 -21.77 37.22 49.50
N LYS A 3 -22.05 36.07 48.85
CA LYS A 3 -23.28 35.22 48.96
C LYS A 3 -23.20 34.06 47.93
N PHE A 4 -23.05 32.77 48.26
CA PHE A 4 -24.00 31.81 48.89
C PHE A 4 -25.42 31.93 48.31
N CYS A 5 -26.18 30.91 47.92
CA CYS A 5 -26.05 29.45 47.81
C CYS A 5 -27.41 28.92 47.27
N ARG A 6 -27.44 27.61 46.96
CA ARG A 6 -28.58 26.67 47.05
C ARG A 6 -29.61 26.51 45.90
N TYR A 7 -29.51 25.31 45.34
CA TYR A 7 -30.55 24.36 44.92
C TYR A 7 -31.95 24.50 45.56
N SER A 8 -32.98 24.28 44.75
CA SER A 8 -34.16 23.49 45.15
C SER A 8 -34.74 22.72 43.96
N LYS A 9 -35.19 21.49 44.25
CA LYS A 9 -35.77 20.49 43.35
C LYS A 9 -37.25 20.81 43.05
N ILE A 10 -37.70 20.56 41.82
CA ILE A 10 -39.09 20.20 41.51
C ILE A 10 -39.09 18.92 40.68
N ILE A 11 -40.00 18.02 41.06
CA ILE A 11 -40.17 16.65 40.62
C ILE A 11 -41.31 16.56 39.58
N SER A 12 -41.06 15.78 38.53
CA SER A 12 -41.96 15.02 37.64
C SER A 12 -43.00 15.74 36.75
N PHE A 13 -42.91 15.50 35.44
CA PHE A 13 -43.90 14.65 34.74
C PHE A 13 -43.30 14.05 33.45
N PHE A 14 -43.54 12.75 33.25
CA PHE A 14 -43.07 11.91 32.15
C PHE A 14 -43.78 12.23 30.83
N ALA A 15 -43.03 12.27 29.73
CA ALA A 15 -43.53 11.89 28.41
C ALA A 15 -42.40 11.15 27.65
N ILE A 16 -42.63 9.86 27.43
CA ILE A 16 -41.75 8.89 26.78
C ILE A 16 -41.78 9.12 25.28
N ILE A 17 -40.64 9.47 24.67
CA ILE A 17 -40.36 9.19 23.26
C ILE A 17 -38.95 8.60 23.21
N GLY A 18 -38.89 7.30 22.91
CA GLY A 18 -37.66 6.54 22.80
C GLY A 18 -36.82 7.00 21.61
N GLY A 19 -35.79 7.79 21.88
CA GLY A 19 -34.63 7.94 21.03
C GLY A 19 -33.48 7.15 21.65
N VAL A 20 -33.12 6.02 21.05
CA VAL A 20 -31.89 5.31 21.40
C VAL A 20 -30.72 6.17 20.91
N LEU A 21 -30.19 7.01 21.80
CA LEU A 21 -28.87 7.62 21.62
C LEU A 21 -27.85 6.48 21.66
N PHE A 22 -27.31 6.10 20.50
CA PHE A 22 -26.04 5.39 20.46
C PHE A 22 -24.96 6.36 20.96
N PHE A 23 -24.59 6.23 22.23
CA PHE A 23 -23.28 6.68 22.67
C PHE A 23 -22.26 5.85 21.90
N LEU A 24 -21.59 6.48 20.93
CA LEU A 24 -20.32 5.98 20.41
C LEU A 24 -19.36 5.96 21.60
N MET A 25 -19.19 4.78 22.21
CA MET A 25 -18.01 4.53 23.03
C MET A 25 -16.80 4.75 22.11
N PRO A 26 -15.80 5.56 22.51
CA PRO A 26 -14.57 5.61 21.75
C PRO A 26 -14.01 4.19 21.72
N VAL A 27 -13.83 3.65 20.52
CA VAL A 27 -13.04 2.43 20.34
C VAL A 27 -11.65 2.75 20.87
N LYS A 28 -11.34 2.26 22.07
CA LYS A 28 -9.95 2.24 22.53
C LYS A 28 -9.20 1.35 21.56
N ALA A 29 -8.13 1.87 20.97
CA ALA A 29 -7.09 1.02 20.41
C ALA A 29 -6.71 0.01 21.51
N LEU A 30 -6.63 -1.29 21.17
CA LEU A 30 -5.99 -2.24 22.07
C LEU A 30 -4.52 -1.84 22.14
N ASP A 31 -4.16 -1.09 23.18
CA ASP A 31 -2.77 -0.74 23.46
C ASP A 31 -2.00 -2.01 23.81
N PHE A 32 -0.91 -2.24 23.09
CA PHE A 32 0.05 -3.27 23.40
C PHE A 32 0.56 -3.10 24.84
N THR A 33 0.32 -4.08 25.71
CA THR A 33 0.71 -4.02 27.13
C THR A 33 2.08 -4.64 27.34
N ILE A 34 3.12 -3.79 27.40
CA ILE A 34 4.50 -4.22 27.66
C ILE A 34 4.57 -4.97 29.01
N PRO A 35 5.15 -6.18 29.07
CA PRO A 35 5.34 -6.89 30.34
C PRO A 35 6.33 -6.16 31.28
N PRO A 36 6.17 -6.24 32.62
CA PRO A 36 7.07 -5.58 33.56
C PRO A 36 8.46 -6.27 33.61
N PHE A 37 9.52 -5.55 33.27
CA PHE A 37 10.92 -6.02 33.35
C PHE A 37 11.52 -5.66 34.71
N ARG A 38 11.60 -6.64 35.62
CA ARG A 38 12.00 -6.41 37.03
C ARG A 38 13.49 -6.61 37.28
N ASP A 39 14.18 -7.39 36.44
CA ASP A 39 15.63 -7.60 36.51
C ASP A 39 16.26 -7.32 35.14
N LEU A 40 17.05 -6.25 35.09
CA LEU A 40 17.67 -5.72 33.88
C LEU A 40 18.87 -6.55 33.38
N ASN A 41 19.32 -7.55 34.13
CA ASN A 41 20.39 -8.45 33.70
C ASN A 41 19.92 -9.53 32.71
N TYR A 42 18.60 -9.69 32.55
CA TYR A 42 17.98 -10.58 31.57
C TYR A 42 17.59 -9.79 30.31
N LEU A 43 18.45 -9.84 29.28
CA LEU A 43 18.26 -9.19 27.98
C LEU A 43 18.38 -10.20 26.85
N GLY A 44 17.46 -10.14 25.88
CA GLY A 44 17.48 -10.97 24.67
C GLY A 44 17.55 -10.14 23.39
N SER A 45 17.80 -10.79 22.27
CA SER A 45 17.68 -10.20 20.93
C SER A 45 17.27 -11.28 19.94
N TYR A 46 16.20 -11.05 19.17
CA TYR A 46 15.78 -11.99 18.12
C TYR A 46 16.88 -12.15 17.06
N VAL A 47 17.12 -13.38 16.63
CA VAL A 47 18.11 -13.72 15.60
C VAL A 47 17.43 -14.23 14.33
N SER A 48 16.62 -15.28 14.43
CA SER A 48 16.00 -15.94 13.27
C SER A 48 14.89 -16.92 13.68
N GLN A 49 14.14 -17.42 12.69
CA GLN A 49 13.20 -18.53 12.84
C GLN A 49 13.38 -19.57 11.73
N SER A 50 13.02 -20.84 11.98
CA SER A 50 13.23 -21.94 11.03
C SER A 50 12.26 -21.98 9.85
N VAL A 51 11.14 -21.26 9.93
CA VAL A 51 10.11 -21.22 8.89
C VAL A 51 9.78 -19.75 8.63
N ASN A 52 10.02 -19.27 7.42
CA ASN A 52 9.77 -17.87 7.08
C ASN A 52 8.28 -17.51 7.17
N ASP A 53 8.01 -16.28 7.54
CA ASP A 53 6.65 -15.74 7.59
C ASP A 53 6.07 -15.54 6.17
N PRO A 54 4.77 -15.83 5.94
CA PRO A 54 3.84 -16.44 6.89
C PRO A 54 4.02 -17.97 6.96
N ILE A 55 4.05 -18.51 8.18
CA ILE A 55 4.02 -19.94 8.48
C ILE A 55 2.66 -20.50 8.07
N THR A 56 2.62 -21.24 6.97
CA THR A 56 1.37 -21.89 6.52
C THR A 56 1.19 -23.22 7.25
N ILE A 57 0.01 -23.41 7.86
CA ILE A 57 -0.41 -24.59 8.63
C ILE A 57 -1.83 -24.96 8.21
N LYS A 58 -2.12 -26.22 7.89
CA LYS A 58 -3.50 -26.64 7.59
C LYS A 58 -4.34 -26.73 8.86
N VAL A 59 -5.67 -26.61 8.77
CA VAL A 59 -6.60 -26.73 9.89
C VAL A 59 -6.33 -28.03 10.65
N GLY A 60 -6.06 -27.92 11.95
CA GLY A 60 -5.73 -29.06 12.81
C GLY A 60 -4.33 -29.66 12.61
N GLU A 61 -3.54 -29.21 11.62
CA GLU A 61 -2.13 -29.57 11.48
C GLU A 61 -1.32 -28.91 12.61
N THR A 62 -0.30 -29.61 13.09
CA THR A 62 0.70 -29.06 14.02
C THR A 62 2.02 -28.85 13.28
N LYS A 63 2.59 -27.65 13.39
CA LYS A 63 3.87 -27.31 12.76
C LYS A 63 4.88 -26.80 13.79
N GLU A 64 6.10 -27.34 13.76
CA GLU A 64 7.20 -26.87 14.60
C GLU A 64 7.90 -25.66 13.97
N VAL A 65 8.14 -24.63 14.78
CA VAL A 65 8.92 -23.44 14.45
C VAL A 65 10.00 -23.27 15.52
N ILE A 66 11.26 -23.27 15.09
CA ILE A 66 12.41 -23.01 15.96
C ILE A 66 12.74 -21.53 15.88
N VAL A 67 12.65 -20.83 17.01
CA VAL A 67 13.02 -19.42 17.13
C VAL A 67 14.36 -19.32 17.84
N LYS A 68 15.27 -18.52 17.29
CA LYS A 68 16.61 -18.27 17.83
C LYS A 68 16.67 -16.88 18.45
N ILE A 69 17.00 -16.81 19.74
CA ILE A 69 17.15 -15.57 20.51
C ILE A 69 18.55 -15.54 21.14
N LYS A 70 19.32 -14.49 20.88
CA LYS A 70 20.64 -14.28 21.51
C LYS A 70 20.46 -13.73 22.93
N ASN A 71 21.17 -14.30 23.91
CA ASN A 71 21.27 -13.74 25.25
C ASN A 71 22.25 -12.55 25.21
N THR A 72 21.74 -11.33 25.35
CA THR A 72 22.55 -10.11 25.40
C THR A 72 22.72 -9.57 26.82
N GLY A 73 22.17 -10.28 27.81
CA GLY A 73 22.23 -9.94 29.22
C GLY A 73 23.52 -10.39 29.91
N LYS A 74 23.56 -10.24 31.23
CA LYS A 74 24.70 -10.64 32.08
C LYS A 74 24.49 -11.97 32.78
N THR A 75 23.25 -12.47 32.82
CA THR A 75 22.87 -13.69 33.54
C THR A 75 22.75 -14.88 32.58
N ILE A 76 23.19 -16.06 33.03
CA ILE A 76 23.03 -17.32 32.30
C ILE A 76 21.55 -17.73 32.31
N TRP A 77 21.02 -18.14 31.15
CA TRP A 77 19.67 -18.67 31.05
C TRP A 77 19.67 -20.19 31.16
N TYR A 78 18.79 -20.72 32.01
CA TYR A 78 18.65 -22.15 32.23
C TYR A 78 17.34 -22.69 31.63
N PRO A 79 17.33 -23.88 31.02
CA PRO A 79 16.11 -24.53 30.52
C PRO A 79 15.28 -25.20 31.62
N THR A 80 15.86 -25.39 32.81
CA THR A 80 15.27 -26.10 33.96
C THR A 80 15.67 -25.45 35.28
N GLY A 81 15.01 -25.85 36.37
CA GLY A 81 15.30 -25.34 37.72
C GLY A 81 14.50 -24.09 38.07
N VAL A 82 14.91 -23.40 39.14
CA VAL A 82 14.31 -22.11 39.51
C VAL A 82 14.58 -21.08 38.42
N ASN A 83 13.58 -20.26 38.10
CA ASN A 83 13.68 -19.18 37.11
C ASN A 83 14.13 -19.61 35.70
N PHE A 84 13.77 -20.83 35.27
CA PHE A 84 14.05 -21.26 33.90
C PHE A 84 13.47 -20.29 32.86
N VAL A 85 14.05 -20.24 31.66
CA VAL A 85 13.59 -19.34 30.61
C VAL A 85 12.61 -20.03 29.67
N SER A 86 11.47 -19.38 29.40
CA SER A 86 10.46 -19.86 28.47
C SER A 86 9.77 -18.72 27.72
N ALA A 87 9.18 -19.04 26.57
CA ALA A 87 8.36 -18.11 25.79
C ALA A 87 6.92 -18.07 26.32
N TYR A 88 6.31 -16.89 26.27
CA TYR A 88 4.92 -16.62 26.61
C TYR A 88 4.24 -15.79 25.53
N THR A 89 2.96 -16.02 25.33
CA THR A 89 2.10 -15.18 24.48
C THR A 89 1.87 -13.81 25.11
N VAL A 90 1.87 -12.78 24.27
CA VAL A 90 1.59 -11.39 24.66
C VAL A 90 0.52 -10.76 23.78
N ASP A 91 0.17 -9.51 24.10
CA ASP A 91 -0.87 -8.72 23.45
C ASP A 91 -2.28 -9.34 23.52
N PRO A 92 -2.90 -9.39 24.73
CA PRO A 92 -2.34 -9.01 26.04
C PRO A 92 -1.45 -10.10 26.67
N ASN A 93 -0.67 -9.75 27.70
CA ASN A 93 0.22 -10.69 28.39
C ASN A 93 -0.55 -11.91 28.92
N TYR A 94 0.01 -13.09 28.69
CA TYR A 94 -0.56 -14.39 29.09
C TYR A 94 -1.84 -14.78 28.34
N ARG A 95 -2.13 -14.17 27.19
CA ARG A 95 -3.29 -14.51 26.34
C ARG A 95 -3.27 -16.00 25.96
N GLU A 96 -4.38 -16.71 26.17
CA GLU A 96 -4.49 -18.08 25.65
C GLU A 96 -4.41 -18.05 24.11
N SER A 97 -3.48 -18.82 23.54
CA SER A 97 -3.33 -18.88 22.09
C SER A 97 -4.45 -19.70 21.45
N VAL A 98 -4.82 -19.35 20.21
CA VAL A 98 -5.65 -20.24 19.38
C VAL A 98 -4.80 -21.33 18.71
N PHE A 99 -3.47 -21.23 18.80
CA PHE A 99 -2.50 -22.17 18.23
C PHE A 99 -1.92 -23.16 19.25
N VAL A 100 -2.56 -23.29 20.41
CA VAL A 100 -2.08 -24.18 21.48
C VAL A 100 -1.94 -25.59 20.93
N SER A 101 -0.72 -26.13 21.03
CA SER A 101 -0.42 -27.52 20.77
C SER A 101 -0.39 -28.33 22.06
N ALA A 102 -0.63 -29.63 21.97
CA ALA A 102 -0.65 -30.55 23.11
C ALA A 102 0.66 -30.58 23.92
N ASN A 103 1.77 -30.16 23.31
CA ASN A 103 3.10 -30.10 23.93
C ASN A 103 3.48 -28.72 24.47
N TRP A 104 2.55 -27.75 24.49
CA TRP A 104 2.76 -26.50 25.22
C TRP A 104 2.76 -26.75 26.72
N ILE A 105 3.57 -25.99 27.47
CA ILE A 105 3.61 -26.08 28.94
C ILE A 105 2.26 -25.63 29.53
N LYS A 106 1.72 -24.54 28.98
CA LYS A 106 0.39 -23.99 29.25
C LYS A 106 -0.14 -23.34 27.98
N LYS A 107 -1.43 -23.06 27.90
CA LYS A 107 -2.07 -22.39 26.75
C LYS A 107 -1.49 -21.03 26.35
N ASN A 108 -0.68 -20.43 27.21
CA ASN A 108 -0.01 -19.15 27.02
C ASN A 108 1.52 -19.25 27.14
N GLN A 109 2.06 -20.46 27.28
CA GLN A 109 3.48 -20.73 27.54
C GLN A 109 3.94 -21.87 26.61
N PRO A 110 4.29 -21.58 25.35
CA PRO A 110 4.58 -22.59 24.33
C PRO A 110 5.75 -23.52 24.63
N ALA A 111 6.90 -22.98 25.03
CA ALA A 111 8.12 -23.78 25.13
C ALA A 111 9.20 -23.10 25.99
N LYS A 112 10.09 -23.93 26.56
CA LYS A 112 11.33 -23.48 27.19
C LYS A 112 12.43 -23.32 26.15
N ILE A 113 13.49 -22.61 26.52
CA ILE A 113 14.75 -22.72 25.78
C ILE A 113 15.28 -24.16 25.83
N THR A 114 16.00 -24.61 24.82
CA THR A 114 16.43 -26.02 24.69
C THR A 114 17.72 -26.36 25.45
N ALA A 115 18.57 -25.37 25.73
CA ALA A 115 19.86 -25.57 26.37
C ALA A 115 20.25 -24.38 27.26
N VAL A 116 21.24 -24.59 28.14
CA VAL A 116 21.85 -23.50 28.91
C VAL A 116 22.45 -22.47 27.96
N THR A 117 22.03 -21.21 28.07
CA THR A 117 22.45 -20.13 27.17
C THR A 117 23.22 -19.07 27.96
N LYS A 118 24.55 -19.02 27.80
CA LYS A 118 25.41 -18.03 28.45
C LYS A 118 25.25 -16.66 27.77
N PRO A 119 25.71 -15.55 28.39
CA PRO A 119 25.83 -14.27 27.72
C PRO A 119 26.54 -14.41 26.36
N SER A 120 25.96 -13.77 25.34
CA SER A 120 26.32 -13.83 23.91
C SER A 120 25.99 -15.12 23.16
N ASP A 121 25.56 -16.20 23.82
CA ASP A 121 25.11 -17.42 23.14
C ASP A 121 23.67 -17.27 22.61
N ILE A 122 23.28 -18.18 21.72
CA ILE A 122 21.93 -18.23 21.11
C ILE A 122 21.11 -19.34 21.78
N ALA A 123 19.98 -18.95 22.34
CA ALA A 123 18.94 -19.86 22.79
C ALA A 123 18.04 -20.26 21.61
N GLU A 124 17.66 -21.53 21.54
CA GLU A 124 16.62 -22.02 20.63
C GLU A 124 15.34 -22.30 21.42
N ILE A 125 14.19 -21.91 20.88
CA ILE A 125 12.86 -22.22 21.39
C ILE A 125 12.08 -22.97 20.32
N LYS A 126 11.63 -24.19 20.61
CA LYS A 126 10.87 -25.02 19.67
C LYS A 126 9.37 -24.91 19.94
N ILE A 127 8.67 -24.08 19.16
CA ILE A 127 7.25 -23.80 19.31
C ILE A 127 6.47 -24.66 18.33
N ASN A 128 5.60 -25.53 18.83
CA ASN A 128 4.69 -26.32 18.01
C ASN A 128 3.34 -25.61 17.92
N LEU A 129 2.91 -25.21 16.74
CA LEU A 129 1.66 -24.48 16.52
C LEU A 129 0.61 -25.44 15.95
N THR A 130 -0.45 -25.74 16.70
CA THR A 130 -1.59 -26.51 16.16
C THR A 130 -2.63 -25.53 15.63
N ALA A 131 -2.91 -25.58 14.34
CA ALA A 131 -3.82 -24.63 13.73
C ALA A 131 -5.27 -24.79 14.22
N PRO A 132 -5.98 -23.69 14.49
CA PRO A 132 -7.40 -23.73 14.81
C PRO A 132 -8.24 -24.19 13.60
N SER A 133 -9.51 -24.49 13.85
CA SER A 133 -10.48 -24.82 12.79
C SER A 133 -10.85 -23.65 11.88
N LYS A 134 -10.59 -22.42 12.33
CA LYS A 134 -10.87 -21.21 11.56
C LYS A 134 -9.67 -20.91 10.66
N THR A 135 -9.92 -20.85 9.35
CA THR A 135 -8.93 -20.41 8.36
C THR A 135 -8.73 -18.90 8.41
N GLY A 136 -7.55 -18.43 8.01
CA GLY A 136 -7.25 -16.99 7.97
C GLY A 136 -5.79 -16.69 8.27
N ASP A 137 -5.46 -15.40 8.24
CA ASP A 137 -4.16 -14.89 8.65
C ASP A 137 -4.19 -14.52 10.13
N TYR A 138 -3.17 -14.95 10.86
CA TYR A 138 -3.00 -14.77 12.29
C TYR A 138 -1.61 -14.21 12.57
N VAL A 139 -1.47 -13.52 13.70
CA VAL A 139 -0.15 -13.11 14.24
C VAL A 139 -0.09 -13.56 15.69
N GLU A 140 0.82 -14.48 16.00
CA GLU A 140 1.11 -14.86 17.37
C GLU A 140 2.34 -14.10 17.85
N LYS A 141 2.21 -13.40 18.98
CA LYS A 141 3.22 -12.51 19.54
C LYS A 141 3.75 -13.08 20.84
N PHE A 142 5.06 -13.03 21.06
CA PHE A 142 5.71 -13.67 22.20
C PHE A 142 6.79 -12.80 22.85
N TYR A 143 7.02 -13.05 24.14
CA TYR A 143 8.21 -12.62 24.89
C TYR A 143 8.82 -13.82 25.62
N LEU A 144 10.12 -13.77 25.93
CA LEU A 144 10.71 -14.68 26.91
C LEU A 144 10.56 -14.14 28.33
N ALA A 145 10.43 -15.04 29.30
CA ALA A 145 10.49 -14.75 30.73
C ALA A 145 11.35 -15.78 31.45
N ALA A 146 12.08 -15.32 32.47
CA ALA A 146 12.64 -16.16 33.52
C ALA A 146 11.56 -16.38 34.58
N GLU A 147 11.10 -17.62 34.75
CA GLU A 147 9.92 -17.95 35.56
C GLU A 147 9.96 -17.32 36.95
N ASN A 148 8.84 -16.73 37.38
CA ASN A 148 8.68 -16.11 38.71
C ASN A 148 9.70 -15.03 39.08
N LEU A 149 10.52 -14.56 38.12
CA LEU A 149 11.56 -13.56 38.35
C LEU A 149 11.32 -12.30 37.51
N THR A 150 11.46 -12.41 36.19
CA THR A 150 11.36 -11.27 35.27
C THR A 150 11.01 -11.69 33.85
N TRP A 151 10.33 -10.81 33.12
CA TRP A 151 10.34 -10.85 31.67
C TRP A 151 11.72 -10.47 31.13
N ILE A 152 12.14 -11.08 30.04
CA ILE A 152 13.43 -10.82 29.41
C ILE A 152 13.25 -9.66 28.43
N LYS A 153 13.85 -8.51 28.74
CA LYS A 153 13.76 -7.31 27.90
C LYS A 153 14.38 -7.59 26.52
N SER A 154 13.81 -7.01 25.46
CA SER A 154 14.26 -7.14 24.06
C SER A 154 14.18 -8.57 23.45
N SER A 155 13.53 -9.52 24.13
CA SER A 155 13.33 -10.89 23.64
C SER A 155 12.07 -11.10 22.81
N TYR A 156 11.37 -10.01 22.45
CA TYR A 156 10.13 -10.06 21.68
C TYR A 156 10.33 -10.68 20.30
N PHE A 157 9.36 -11.49 19.88
CA PHE A 157 9.22 -11.92 18.50
C PHE A 157 7.75 -12.19 18.19
N TYR A 158 7.42 -12.30 16.91
CA TYR A 158 6.10 -12.71 16.47
C TYR A 158 6.23 -13.71 15.32
N LEU A 159 5.17 -14.46 15.10
CA LEU A 159 5.03 -15.43 14.02
C LEU A 159 3.76 -15.06 13.22
N LYS A 160 3.91 -14.73 11.94
CA LYS A 160 2.74 -14.61 11.04
C LYS A 160 2.34 -16.01 10.61
N ILE A 161 1.09 -16.40 10.85
CA ILE A 161 0.61 -17.76 10.60
C ILE A 161 -0.59 -17.70 9.66
N LYS A 162 -0.61 -18.53 8.62
CA LYS A 162 -1.74 -18.67 7.71
C LYS A 162 -2.36 -20.05 7.88
N VAL A 163 -3.61 -20.09 8.34
CA VAL A 163 -4.38 -21.31 8.52
C VAL A 163 -5.21 -21.59 7.27
N ILE A 164 -4.98 -22.74 6.64
CA ILE A 164 -5.65 -23.17 5.39
C ILE A 164 -6.42 -24.47 5.61
N ASP A 165 -7.46 -24.78 4.85
CA ASP A 165 -8.28 -25.98 5.11
C ASP A 165 -7.58 -27.30 4.70
N VAL A 166 -7.94 -28.42 5.34
CA VAL A 166 -7.50 -29.76 4.95
C VAL A 166 -8.50 -30.32 3.94
N GLY A 167 -8.14 -30.35 2.66
CA GLY A 167 -8.91 -31.07 1.66
C GLY A 167 -9.12 -32.53 2.11
N VAL A 168 -10.39 -32.93 2.28
CA VAL A 168 -10.76 -34.29 2.69
C VAL A 168 -10.27 -35.29 1.64
N SER A 169 -9.42 -36.22 2.06
CA SER A 169 -9.00 -37.36 1.25
C SER A 169 -9.90 -38.56 1.59
N VAL A 170 -10.54 -39.18 0.60
CA VAL A 170 -11.20 -40.48 0.75
C VAL A 170 -10.54 -41.48 -0.19
N VAL A 171 -10.24 -42.66 0.33
CA VAL A 171 -9.60 -43.77 -0.37
C VAL A 171 -10.65 -44.59 -1.17
N GLN A 172 -10.24 -45.02 -2.37
CA GLN A 172 -10.71 -46.16 -3.19
C GLN A 172 -11.78 -46.00 -4.31
N ALA A 173 -11.52 -46.79 -5.36
CA ALA A 173 -12.30 -47.17 -6.55
C ALA A 173 -12.14 -46.29 -7.82
N GLN A 174 -11.58 -46.89 -8.87
CA GLN A 174 -11.64 -46.39 -10.25
C GLN A 174 -13.12 -46.21 -10.64
N PRO A 175 -13.62 -44.99 -10.93
CA PRO A 175 -15.01 -44.80 -11.26
C PRO A 175 -15.22 -45.07 -12.75
N SER A 176 -16.11 -46.00 -13.04
CA SER A 176 -16.81 -46.10 -14.31
C SER A 176 -17.39 -44.73 -14.70
N VAL A 177 -17.06 -44.26 -15.90
CA VAL A 177 -17.63 -43.04 -16.49
C VAL A 177 -19.16 -43.08 -16.42
N TYR A 178 -19.77 -42.13 -15.73
CA TYR A 178 -21.24 -42.04 -15.60
C TYR A 178 -21.87 -41.75 -16.96
N LYS A 179 -22.77 -42.63 -17.42
CA LYS A 179 -23.48 -42.48 -18.70
C LYS A 179 -24.93 -42.07 -18.47
N PHE A 180 -25.28 -40.87 -18.91
CA PHE A 180 -26.64 -40.36 -18.86
C PHE A 180 -27.52 -41.10 -19.88
N THR A 181 -28.68 -41.62 -19.45
CA THR A 181 -29.57 -42.45 -20.30
C THR A 181 -30.96 -41.85 -20.55
N ARG A 182 -31.41 -40.87 -19.75
CA ARG A 182 -32.71 -40.19 -19.94
C ARG A 182 -32.56 -38.67 -20.04
N ASP A 183 -33.59 -38.01 -20.56
CA ASP A 183 -33.63 -36.55 -20.65
C ASP A 183 -33.97 -35.93 -19.29
N LEU A 184 -33.45 -34.73 -19.01
CA LEU A 184 -33.68 -34.02 -17.74
C LEU A 184 -34.18 -32.59 -17.97
N GLU A 185 -35.08 -32.13 -17.12
CA GLU A 185 -35.64 -30.78 -17.19
C GLU A 185 -36.01 -30.24 -15.79
N ALA A 186 -36.32 -28.95 -15.72
CA ALA A 186 -36.62 -28.28 -14.46
C ALA A 186 -37.80 -28.94 -13.74
N GLY A 187 -37.61 -29.27 -12.47
CA GLY A 187 -38.57 -30.01 -11.63
C GLY A 187 -38.27 -31.50 -11.48
N ILE A 188 -37.41 -32.09 -12.32
CA ILE A 188 -37.01 -33.50 -12.18
C ILE A 188 -36.07 -33.66 -10.98
N VAL A 189 -36.27 -34.74 -10.21
CA VAL A 189 -35.38 -35.15 -9.12
C VAL A 189 -34.75 -36.51 -9.43
N GLY A 190 -33.43 -36.63 -9.26
CA GLY A 190 -32.71 -37.88 -9.48
C GLY A 190 -31.20 -37.75 -9.31
N ASN A 191 -30.52 -38.89 -9.16
CA ASN A 191 -29.06 -38.91 -9.06
C ASN A 191 -28.37 -38.48 -10.37
N ASP A 192 -29.00 -38.72 -11.52
CA ASP A 192 -28.56 -38.19 -12.80
C ASP A 192 -28.53 -36.66 -12.83
N VAL A 193 -29.49 -35.99 -12.18
CA VAL A 193 -29.43 -34.53 -12.06
C VAL A 193 -28.22 -34.09 -11.25
N LYS A 194 -27.90 -34.80 -10.18
CA LYS A 194 -26.71 -34.51 -9.36
C LYS A 194 -25.43 -34.72 -10.16
N GLU A 195 -25.34 -35.78 -10.96
CA GLU A 195 -24.19 -36.02 -11.84
C GLU A 195 -24.09 -34.98 -12.96
N LEU A 196 -25.23 -34.48 -13.48
CA LEU A 196 -25.23 -33.37 -14.44
C LEU A 196 -24.72 -32.08 -13.79
N GLN A 197 -25.15 -31.76 -12.56
CA GLN A 197 -24.67 -30.59 -11.82
C GLN A 197 -23.15 -30.66 -11.58
N LYS A 198 -22.63 -31.83 -11.20
CA LYS A 198 -21.19 -32.04 -11.03
C LYS A 198 -20.45 -31.82 -12.35
N TYR A 199 -20.96 -32.40 -13.44
CA TYR A 199 -20.37 -32.23 -14.75
C TYR A 199 -20.31 -30.74 -15.15
N LEU A 200 -21.41 -30.01 -14.98
CA LEU A 200 -21.47 -28.57 -15.29
C LEU A 200 -20.48 -27.76 -14.45
N ASN A 201 -20.49 -27.96 -13.13
CA ASN A 201 -19.57 -27.31 -12.19
C ASN A 201 -18.10 -27.56 -12.57
N ASN A 202 -17.73 -28.82 -12.82
CA ASN A 202 -16.35 -29.20 -13.13
C ASN A 202 -15.89 -28.71 -14.51
N ASN A 203 -16.81 -28.39 -15.40
CA ASN A 203 -16.51 -27.87 -16.74
C ASN A 203 -16.75 -26.35 -16.83
N GLY A 204 -16.77 -25.65 -15.69
CA GLY A 204 -16.83 -24.18 -15.64
C GLY A 204 -18.23 -23.58 -15.79
N PHE A 205 -19.26 -24.40 -15.93
CA PHE A 205 -20.66 -23.97 -15.97
C PHE A 205 -21.26 -24.04 -14.58
N ILE A 206 -20.82 -23.11 -13.73
CA ILE A 206 -21.12 -23.15 -12.29
C ILE A 206 -22.64 -23.05 -12.04
N VAL A 207 -23.18 -24.06 -11.36
CA VAL A 207 -24.58 -24.15 -10.93
C VAL A 207 -24.85 -23.22 -9.75
N SER A 208 -23.96 -23.19 -8.76
CA SER A 208 -23.97 -22.18 -7.69
C SER A 208 -22.55 -21.93 -7.17
N VAL A 209 -22.26 -20.68 -6.80
CA VAL A 209 -20.95 -20.30 -6.22
C VAL A 209 -20.84 -20.68 -4.73
N SER A 210 -21.96 -20.84 -4.03
CA SER A 210 -22.02 -21.39 -2.67
C SER A 210 -23.42 -21.92 -2.35
N GLY A 211 -23.55 -22.79 -1.34
CA GLY A 211 -24.84 -23.35 -0.93
C GLY A 211 -25.32 -24.53 -1.81
N VAL A 212 -26.63 -24.74 -1.91
CA VAL A 212 -27.19 -25.87 -2.68
C VAL A 212 -26.82 -25.77 -4.16
N GLY A 213 -26.26 -26.83 -4.73
CA GLY A 213 -25.82 -26.87 -6.12
C GLY A 213 -24.37 -26.42 -6.38
N SER A 214 -23.64 -25.91 -5.39
CA SER A 214 -22.22 -25.57 -5.56
C SER A 214 -21.33 -26.82 -5.62
N VAL A 215 -20.07 -26.65 -6.01
CA VAL A 215 -19.08 -27.75 -6.05
C VAL A 215 -19.05 -28.49 -4.71
N GLY A 216 -19.31 -29.80 -4.73
CA GLY A 216 -19.37 -30.65 -3.51
C GLY A 216 -20.68 -30.55 -2.72
N LYS A 217 -21.63 -29.71 -3.14
CA LYS A 217 -22.98 -29.54 -2.58
C LYS A 217 -24.07 -29.71 -3.64
N GLU A 218 -23.78 -30.46 -4.72
CA GLU A 218 -24.75 -30.75 -5.77
C GLU A 218 -25.95 -31.53 -5.23
N THR A 219 -27.12 -31.19 -5.73
CA THR A 219 -28.39 -31.74 -5.29
C THR A 219 -28.99 -32.65 -6.36
N THR A 220 -29.96 -33.47 -5.97
CA THR A 220 -30.70 -34.30 -6.91
C THR A 220 -31.82 -33.54 -7.62
N LEU A 221 -32.10 -32.27 -7.28
CA LEU A 221 -33.19 -31.49 -7.86
C LEU A 221 -32.70 -30.65 -9.04
N PHE A 222 -33.39 -30.73 -10.18
CA PHE A 222 -33.12 -29.89 -11.33
C PHE A 222 -33.88 -28.58 -11.14
N GLY A 223 -33.24 -27.63 -10.46
CA GLY A 223 -33.82 -26.32 -10.18
C GLY A 223 -33.48 -25.27 -11.24
N ALA A 224 -33.92 -24.03 -11.00
CA ALA A 224 -33.62 -22.89 -11.87
C ALA A 224 -32.10 -22.65 -12.05
N LEU A 225 -31.31 -22.91 -11.01
CA LEU A 225 -29.85 -22.78 -11.05
C LEU A 225 -29.21 -23.79 -12.01
N THR A 226 -29.62 -25.05 -11.94
CA THR A 226 -29.18 -26.11 -12.88
C THR A 226 -29.61 -25.79 -14.31
N LYS A 227 -30.82 -25.29 -14.50
CA LYS A 227 -31.32 -24.85 -15.81
C LYS A 227 -30.47 -23.75 -16.41
N ASN A 228 -30.15 -22.72 -15.64
CA ASN A 228 -29.36 -21.58 -16.10
C ASN A 228 -27.91 -21.98 -16.41
N ALA A 229 -27.30 -22.83 -15.59
CA ALA A 229 -25.98 -23.38 -15.88
C ALA A 229 -25.98 -24.24 -17.15
N LEU A 230 -27.03 -25.03 -17.36
CA LEU A 230 -27.17 -25.85 -18.56
C LEU A 230 -27.38 -25.00 -19.82
N ILE A 231 -28.11 -23.88 -19.75
CA ILE A 231 -28.24 -22.92 -20.86
C ILE A 231 -26.86 -22.40 -21.26
N LYS A 232 -26.04 -21.98 -20.29
CA LYS A 232 -24.67 -21.51 -20.54
C LYS A 232 -23.82 -22.60 -21.20
N PHE A 233 -23.93 -23.84 -20.72
CA PHE A 233 -23.28 -24.99 -21.34
C PHE A 233 -23.74 -25.22 -22.78
N GLN A 234 -25.04 -25.17 -23.05
CA GLN A 234 -25.60 -25.35 -24.38
C GLN A 234 -25.15 -24.26 -25.35
N ILE A 235 -25.15 -22.99 -24.92
CA ILE A 235 -24.64 -21.85 -25.72
C ILE A 235 -23.15 -22.06 -26.03
N ALA A 236 -22.33 -22.36 -25.01
CA ALA A 236 -20.89 -22.55 -25.19
C ALA A 236 -20.55 -23.75 -26.09
N ASN A 237 -21.39 -24.78 -26.10
CA ASN A 237 -21.23 -25.96 -26.97
C ASN A 237 -22.07 -25.88 -28.25
N LYS A 238 -22.62 -24.70 -28.59
CA LYS A 238 -23.38 -24.43 -29.82
C LYS A 238 -24.60 -25.35 -30.04
N ILE A 239 -25.26 -25.77 -28.95
CA ILE A 239 -26.49 -26.58 -28.97
C ILE A 239 -27.71 -25.66 -28.98
N SER A 240 -28.60 -25.81 -29.97
CA SER A 240 -29.78 -24.94 -30.16
C SER A 240 -31.09 -25.74 -30.27
N PRO A 241 -32.20 -25.29 -29.65
CA PRO A 241 -32.30 -24.08 -28.84
C PRO A 241 -31.72 -24.29 -27.43
N ALA A 242 -30.94 -23.33 -26.92
CA ALA A 242 -30.30 -23.40 -25.60
C ALA A 242 -31.28 -23.02 -24.49
N ILE A 243 -32.28 -23.87 -24.23
CA ILE A 243 -33.39 -23.59 -23.31
C ILE A 243 -33.23 -24.25 -21.93
N GLY A 244 -32.09 -24.90 -21.67
CA GLY A 244 -31.81 -25.55 -20.38
C GLY A 244 -32.55 -26.87 -20.20
N TYR A 245 -32.98 -27.48 -21.31
CA TYR A 245 -33.51 -28.84 -21.38
C TYR A 245 -32.36 -29.81 -21.71
N PHE A 246 -32.07 -30.78 -20.85
CA PHE A 246 -31.03 -31.78 -21.08
C PHE A 246 -31.55 -32.92 -21.97
N GLY A 247 -31.86 -32.56 -23.21
CA GLY A 247 -32.38 -33.45 -24.23
C GLY A 247 -31.30 -34.34 -24.89
N PRO A 248 -31.67 -35.13 -25.92
CA PRO A 248 -30.76 -36.11 -26.53
C PRO A 248 -29.46 -35.50 -27.09
N LEU A 249 -29.54 -34.29 -27.64
CA LEU A 249 -28.37 -33.57 -28.18
C LEU A 249 -27.36 -33.21 -27.08
N THR A 250 -27.84 -32.63 -25.98
CA THR A 250 -27.00 -32.23 -24.85
C THR A 250 -26.45 -33.45 -24.12
N ARG A 251 -27.27 -34.48 -23.95
CA ARG A 251 -26.87 -35.74 -23.32
C ARG A 251 -25.77 -36.47 -24.09
N ASN A 252 -25.88 -36.56 -25.41
CA ASN A 252 -24.87 -37.22 -26.24
C ASN A 252 -23.53 -36.48 -26.22
N MET A 253 -23.55 -35.14 -26.23
CA MET A 253 -22.33 -34.32 -26.12
C MET A 253 -21.61 -34.58 -24.78
N VAL A 254 -22.35 -34.55 -23.67
CA VAL A 254 -21.79 -34.79 -22.34
C VAL A 254 -21.23 -36.21 -22.23
N ASN A 255 -21.98 -37.23 -22.65
CA ASN A 255 -21.49 -38.61 -22.65
C ASN A 255 -20.22 -38.82 -23.50
N LYS A 256 -20.06 -38.10 -24.62
CA LYS A 256 -18.86 -38.17 -25.47
C LYS A 256 -17.66 -37.51 -24.81
N LYS A 257 -17.84 -36.36 -24.17
CA LYS A 257 -16.75 -35.58 -23.55
C LYS A 257 -16.15 -36.28 -22.32
N ILE A 258 -16.88 -37.15 -21.64
CA ILE A 258 -16.36 -37.86 -20.46
C ILE A 258 -15.48 -39.08 -20.85
N ALA A 259 -15.24 -39.36 -22.15
CA ALA A 259 -14.67 -40.63 -22.61
C ALA A 259 -13.22 -40.65 -23.19
N THR A 260 -12.35 -39.61 -23.13
CA THR A 260 -11.04 -39.60 -23.88
C THR A 260 -9.80 -39.03 -23.10
N PRO A 261 -8.59 -39.66 -23.10
CA PRO A 261 -7.32 -39.12 -22.50
C PRO A 261 -6.08 -38.99 -23.46
N VAL A 262 -5.10 -38.05 -23.25
CA VAL A 262 -3.92 -37.80 -24.18
C VAL A 262 -2.58 -37.27 -23.53
N THR A 263 -1.43 -37.48 -24.22
CA THR A 263 0.05 -37.41 -23.93
C THR A 263 0.84 -36.33 -24.77
N VAL A 264 2.15 -36.02 -24.51
CA VAL A 264 2.96 -34.84 -25.02
C VAL A 264 4.31 -35.18 -25.75
N VAL A 265 4.77 -34.38 -26.75
CA VAL A 265 6.20 -34.18 -27.24
C VAL A 265 6.44 -32.81 -27.97
N SER A 266 7.71 -32.37 -28.14
CA SER A 266 8.32 -31.02 -28.43
C SER A 266 9.03 -30.78 -29.79
N GLU A 267 9.23 -29.52 -30.28
CA GLU A 267 10.47 -28.92 -30.91
C GLU A 267 10.34 -27.43 -31.37
N SER A 268 11.45 -26.76 -31.78
CA SER A 268 11.81 -25.31 -31.73
C SER A 268 11.89 -24.46 -33.05
N GLU A 269 11.90 -23.12 -32.86
CA GLU A 269 12.46 -21.93 -33.63
C GLU A 269 12.08 -21.55 -35.09
N GLU A 270 11.48 -20.35 -35.28
CA GLU A 270 11.92 -19.13 -36.05
C GLU A 270 10.74 -18.14 -36.32
N ASN A 271 11.00 -16.83 -36.37
CA ASN A 271 10.07 -15.68 -36.62
C ASN A 271 10.55 -14.94 -37.91
N PRO A 272 9.80 -14.08 -38.68
CA PRO A 272 8.64 -13.23 -38.29
C PRO A 272 7.58 -12.84 -39.40
N VAL A 273 6.61 -11.98 -39.01
CA VAL A 273 5.74 -11.02 -39.77
C VAL A 273 4.40 -11.48 -40.39
N GLY A 274 3.30 -10.79 -40.01
CA GLY A 274 2.15 -10.51 -40.89
C GLY A 274 0.76 -10.94 -40.36
N ASN A 275 -0.13 -9.97 -40.16
CA ASN A 275 -1.49 -10.13 -39.58
C ASN A 275 -2.56 -10.26 -40.69
N SER A 276 -3.39 -11.33 -40.72
CA SER A 276 -4.80 -11.33 -41.22
C SER A 276 -5.47 -12.72 -41.22
N ALA A 277 -6.60 -12.82 -40.50
CA ALA A 277 -7.82 -13.63 -40.70
C ALA A 277 -7.78 -15.19 -40.82
N LEU A 278 -8.22 -15.82 -39.71
CA LEU A 278 -9.11 -16.98 -39.55
C LEU A 278 -8.94 -18.22 -40.46
N GLY A 279 -8.32 -19.26 -39.90
CA GLY A 279 -8.53 -20.65 -40.29
C GLY A 279 -7.46 -21.60 -39.77
N GLY A 280 -7.77 -22.39 -38.73
CA GLY A 280 -6.98 -23.57 -38.38
C GLY A 280 -6.58 -23.71 -36.91
N GLN A 281 -7.24 -24.66 -36.25
CA GLN A 281 -6.81 -25.51 -35.12
C GLN A 281 -6.53 -24.94 -33.72
N ASP A 282 -7.10 -25.69 -32.76
CA ASP A 282 -6.83 -25.69 -31.32
C ASP A 282 -5.33 -25.64 -31.00
N VAL A 283 -4.92 -24.62 -30.25
CA VAL A 283 -3.82 -24.71 -29.28
C VAL A 283 -4.34 -24.09 -27.99
N ALA A 284 -4.38 -24.87 -26.91
CA ALA A 284 -4.63 -24.35 -25.58
C ALA A 284 -3.56 -23.29 -25.26
N GLN A 285 -3.97 -22.12 -24.74
CA GLN A 285 -3.01 -21.15 -24.21
C GLN A 285 -2.16 -21.84 -23.14
N GLU A 286 -0.85 -21.98 -23.41
CA GLU A 286 0.13 -22.52 -22.49
C GLU A 286 0.12 -21.73 -21.17
N ILE A 287 0.10 -22.43 -20.04
CA ILE A 287 0.32 -21.83 -18.73
C ILE A 287 1.79 -21.38 -18.71
N ASN A 288 2.01 -20.07 -18.68
CA ASN A 288 3.36 -19.52 -18.68
C ASN A 288 3.97 -19.67 -17.28
N THR A 289 4.77 -20.71 -17.07
CA THR A 289 5.48 -20.96 -15.80
C THR A 289 6.65 -20.00 -15.57
N GLU A 290 7.12 -19.34 -16.63
CA GLU A 290 8.23 -18.40 -16.59
C GLU A 290 7.80 -17.06 -15.99
N TYR A 291 6.59 -16.61 -16.33
CA TYR A 291 6.04 -15.30 -15.98
C TYR A 291 4.76 -15.43 -15.15
N GLN A 292 4.89 -15.85 -13.88
CA GLN A 292 3.78 -16.01 -12.93
C GLN A 292 3.86 -15.03 -11.76
N ALA A 293 2.75 -14.35 -11.47
CA ALA A 293 2.62 -13.39 -10.37
C ALA A 293 1.66 -13.91 -9.30
N ASN A 294 2.08 -13.83 -8.03
CA ASN A 294 1.24 -14.17 -6.89
C ASN A 294 0.87 -12.91 -6.11
N LEU A 295 -0.43 -12.61 -6.03
CA LEU A 295 -0.93 -11.45 -5.29
C LEU A 295 -0.78 -11.66 -3.77
N ALA A 296 0.18 -10.95 -3.18
CA ALA A 296 0.54 -11.07 -1.77
C ALA A 296 -0.24 -10.11 -0.86
N VAL A 297 -0.35 -8.83 -1.23
CA VAL A 297 -1.00 -7.78 -0.42
C VAL A 297 -1.75 -6.81 -1.33
N MET A 298 -2.87 -6.26 -0.85
CA MET A 298 -3.54 -5.10 -1.45
C MET A 298 -4.05 -4.16 -0.36
N SER A 299 -4.10 -2.85 -0.63
CA SER A 299 -4.55 -1.83 0.34
C SER A 299 -6.04 -1.93 0.66
N ALA A 300 -6.86 -2.44 -0.27
CA ALA A 300 -8.29 -2.65 -0.06
C ALA A 300 -8.82 -3.80 -0.93
N ARG A 301 -9.79 -4.58 -0.42
CA ARG A 301 -10.50 -5.64 -1.17
C ARG A 301 -11.84 -5.18 -1.76
N ASN A 302 -12.33 -4.02 -1.34
CA ASN A 302 -13.49 -3.31 -1.87
C ASN A 302 -13.33 -1.82 -1.52
N ILE A 303 -13.96 -0.95 -2.30
CA ILE A 303 -13.87 0.51 -2.12
C ILE A 303 -15.26 1.13 -2.21
N GLN A 304 -15.57 2.02 -1.26
CA GLN A 304 -16.75 2.88 -1.30
C GLN A 304 -16.31 4.33 -1.40
N THR A 305 -16.82 5.08 -2.38
CA THR A 305 -16.31 6.43 -2.70
C THR A 305 -17.34 7.25 -3.50
N ASN A 306 -17.08 8.52 -3.76
CA ASN A 306 -17.88 9.36 -4.65
C ASN A 306 -17.36 9.33 -6.09
N GLY A 307 -18.21 9.67 -7.06
CA GLY A 307 -17.84 9.61 -8.47
C GLY A 307 -16.68 10.56 -8.82
N GLY A 308 -15.73 10.07 -9.60
CA GLY A 308 -14.53 10.84 -9.99
C GLY A 308 -13.48 11.01 -8.89
N ASP A 309 -13.72 10.51 -7.67
CA ASP A 309 -12.73 10.52 -6.59
C ASP A 309 -11.45 9.82 -7.02
N LEU A 310 -10.33 10.32 -6.53
CA LEU A 310 -9.05 9.68 -6.74
C LEU A 310 -8.76 8.65 -5.65
N ILE A 311 -8.45 7.44 -6.08
CA ILE A 311 -8.19 6.30 -5.21
C ILE A 311 -6.70 5.96 -5.29
N ARG A 312 -6.00 5.97 -4.16
CA ARG A 312 -4.66 5.37 -4.03
C ARG A 312 -4.83 3.88 -3.77
N PHE A 313 -4.18 3.05 -4.58
CA PHE A 313 -4.19 1.61 -4.43
C PHE A 313 -2.77 1.07 -4.38
N SER A 314 -2.45 0.36 -3.30
CA SER A 314 -1.17 -0.30 -3.13
C SER A 314 -1.38 -1.79 -3.31
N VAL A 315 -0.52 -2.42 -4.10
CA VAL A 315 -0.58 -3.86 -4.38
C VAL A 315 0.82 -4.44 -4.36
N ARG A 316 0.97 -5.62 -3.75
CA ARG A 316 2.22 -6.36 -3.71
C ARG A 316 2.02 -7.69 -4.39
N TYR A 317 2.86 -7.98 -5.38
CA TYR A 317 2.96 -9.27 -6.03
C TYR A 317 4.31 -9.92 -5.70
N ILE A 318 4.36 -11.24 -5.68
CA ILE A 318 5.59 -12.01 -5.63
C ILE A 318 5.83 -12.57 -7.03
N ASN A 319 7.06 -12.48 -7.52
CA ASN A 319 7.46 -13.20 -8.72
C ASN A 319 7.50 -14.69 -8.43
N ASP A 320 6.44 -15.40 -8.80
CA ASP A 320 6.32 -16.83 -8.58
C ASP A 320 6.79 -17.67 -9.78
N GLY A 321 7.09 -17.01 -10.90
CA GLY A 321 7.68 -17.61 -12.09
C GLY A 321 9.17 -17.89 -11.94
N THR A 322 9.76 -18.49 -12.99
CA THR A 322 11.18 -18.83 -13.03
C THR A 322 12.05 -17.71 -13.61
N GLU A 323 11.47 -16.79 -14.37
CA GLU A 323 12.21 -15.70 -15.00
C GLU A 323 12.24 -14.44 -14.15
N THR A 324 13.32 -13.66 -14.30
CA THR A 324 13.39 -12.34 -13.69
C THR A 324 12.47 -11.38 -14.44
N TRP A 325 11.56 -10.73 -13.71
CA TRP A 325 10.74 -9.69 -14.29
C TRP A 325 11.56 -8.42 -14.47
N ASN A 326 11.64 -7.97 -15.71
CA ASN A 326 12.21 -6.70 -16.12
C ASN A 326 11.15 -5.93 -16.91
N ASN A 327 11.20 -4.61 -16.91
CA ASN A 327 10.26 -3.76 -17.67
C ASN A 327 8.79 -4.12 -17.41
N TYR A 328 8.39 -4.28 -16.15
CA TYR A 328 7.03 -4.65 -15.84
C TYR A 328 6.05 -3.48 -16.02
N LEU A 329 4.89 -3.76 -16.61
CA LEU A 329 3.87 -2.80 -17.00
C LEU A 329 2.54 -3.16 -16.30
N TRP A 330 1.93 -2.15 -15.69
CA TRP A 330 0.55 -2.20 -15.18
C TRP A 330 -0.40 -1.49 -16.14
N GLN A 331 -1.55 -2.09 -16.41
CA GLN A 331 -2.53 -1.55 -17.35
C GLN A 331 -3.97 -1.82 -16.93
N GLU A 332 -4.90 -1.02 -17.43
CA GLU A 332 -6.34 -1.24 -17.35
C GLU A 332 -6.72 -2.52 -18.12
N ALA A 333 -7.66 -3.29 -17.60
CA ALA A 333 -8.01 -4.60 -18.14
C ALA A 333 -9.53 -4.83 -18.26
N GLY A 334 -10.27 -3.82 -18.73
CA GLY A 334 -11.69 -3.96 -19.06
C GLY A 334 -12.62 -3.84 -17.86
N SER A 335 -12.56 -2.69 -17.18
CA SER A 335 -13.44 -2.32 -16.07
C SER A 335 -14.90 -2.23 -16.52
N SER A 336 -15.82 -2.68 -15.67
CA SER A 336 -17.24 -2.79 -16.02
C SER A 336 -18.15 -2.33 -14.88
N LYS A 337 -19.34 -1.83 -15.24
CA LYS A 337 -20.43 -1.58 -14.29
C LYS A 337 -21.21 -2.88 -14.06
N ASP A 338 -21.46 -3.24 -12.81
CA ASP A 338 -22.02 -4.54 -12.42
C ASP A 338 -23.53 -4.67 -12.69
N ASP A 339 -24.23 -3.55 -12.94
CA ASP A 339 -25.70 -3.48 -13.08
C ASP A 339 -26.21 -3.27 -14.52
N SER A 340 -25.32 -3.23 -15.52
CA SER A 340 -25.67 -2.96 -16.91
C SER A 340 -25.65 -4.24 -17.75
N SER A 341 -26.83 -4.65 -18.26
CA SER A 341 -26.96 -5.75 -19.22
C SER A 341 -26.86 -5.30 -20.68
N THR A 342 -26.55 -4.01 -20.94
CA THR A 342 -26.54 -3.46 -22.32
C THR A 342 -25.64 -2.23 -22.56
N SER A 343 -24.87 -1.71 -21.61
CA SER A 343 -23.98 -0.58 -21.93
C SER A 343 -22.63 -1.06 -22.49
N SER A 344 -22.42 -0.79 -23.79
CA SER A 344 -21.09 -0.76 -24.42
C SER A 344 -20.28 0.48 -23.99
N GLU A 345 -20.65 1.13 -22.89
CA GLU A 345 -19.98 2.33 -22.40
C GLU A 345 -18.69 1.94 -21.70
N LYS A 346 -17.58 2.40 -22.27
CA LYS A 346 -16.25 2.28 -21.68
C LYS A 346 -16.26 2.95 -20.31
N ILE A 347 -16.00 2.17 -19.26
CA ILE A 347 -15.81 2.72 -17.91
C ILE A 347 -14.42 3.32 -17.83
N ILE A 348 -14.35 4.64 -17.64
CA ILE A 348 -13.09 5.36 -17.49
C ILE A 348 -12.73 5.40 -16.01
N VAL A 349 -11.72 4.60 -15.66
CA VAL A 349 -11.07 4.59 -14.34
C VAL A 349 -9.67 5.18 -14.38
N ALA A 350 -9.23 5.61 -15.57
CA ALA A 350 -7.92 6.16 -15.77
C ALA A 350 -7.73 7.40 -14.89
N ASP A 351 -6.58 7.50 -14.24
CA ASP A 351 -6.14 8.75 -13.66
C ASP A 351 -5.12 9.38 -14.63
N PRO A 352 -4.98 10.71 -14.68
CA PRO A 352 -3.89 11.33 -15.43
C PRO A 352 -2.51 10.74 -15.08
N SER A 353 -2.33 10.04 -13.95
CA SER A 353 -1.13 9.23 -13.60
C SER A 353 -0.76 8.11 -14.50
N TRP A 354 -1.58 7.84 -15.49
CA TRP A 354 -1.32 6.71 -16.34
C TRP A 354 -0.47 7.15 -17.55
N LEU A 355 0.44 6.29 -17.99
CA LEU A 355 1.19 6.43 -19.26
C LEU A 355 0.27 6.75 -20.44
N THR A 356 -0.88 6.08 -20.48
CA THR A 356 -1.94 6.26 -21.46
C THR A 356 -3.26 5.94 -20.80
N GLU A 357 -4.38 6.19 -21.46
CA GLU A 357 -5.71 5.87 -20.94
C GLU A 357 -5.87 4.41 -20.48
N ASN A 358 -5.05 3.49 -21.00
CA ASN A 358 -5.09 2.09 -20.63
C ASN A 358 -3.81 1.60 -19.95
N LYS A 359 -2.73 2.38 -19.84
CA LYS A 359 -1.45 1.91 -19.26
C LYS A 359 -1.10 2.77 -18.07
N ILE A 360 -0.93 2.17 -16.91
CA ILE A 360 -0.67 2.86 -15.64
C ILE A 360 0.80 3.32 -15.60
N PHE A 361 1.76 2.43 -15.43
CA PHE A 361 3.19 2.76 -15.44
C PHE A 361 4.01 1.59 -15.97
N THR A 362 5.29 1.85 -16.28
CA THR A 362 6.28 0.82 -16.61
C THR A 362 7.51 1.01 -15.74
N LYS A 363 8.01 -0.04 -15.11
CA LYS A 363 9.19 0.03 -14.25
C LYS A 363 10.26 -0.96 -14.72
N ASN A 364 11.48 -0.46 -14.88
CA ASN A 364 12.63 -1.27 -15.30
C ASN A 364 13.49 -1.67 -14.10
N GLU A 365 12.83 -2.21 -13.07
CA GLU A 365 13.49 -2.81 -11.91
C GLU A 365 13.40 -4.33 -12.03
N ALA A 366 14.51 -5.01 -11.76
CA ALA A 366 14.54 -6.46 -11.79
C ALA A 366 13.85 -7.04 -10.54
N VAL A 367 12.77 -7.80 -10.74
CA VAL A 367 12.15 -8.59 -9.67
C VAL A 367 12.52 -10.04 -9.90
N LEU A 368 13.51 -10.50 -9.13
CA LEU A 368 13.99 -11.88 -9.20
C LEU A 368 12.90 -12.87 -8.74
N PRO A 369 12.96 -14.15 -9.17
CA PRO A 369 12.09 -15.18 -8.64
C PRO A 369 12.05 -15.17 -7.11
N LYS A 370 10.84 -15.28 -6.57
CA LYS A 370 10.46 -15.23 -5.16
C LYS A 370 10.69 -13.88 -4.46
N GLN A 371 11.14 -12.84 -5.17
CA GLN A 371 11.17 -11.48 -4.63
C GLN A 371 9.80 -10.79 -4.77
N PRO A 372 9.43 -9.95 -3.79
CA PRO A 372 8.23 -9.15 -3.88
C PRO A 372 8.48 -7.90 -4.72
N MET A 373 7.47 -7.54 -5.50
CA MET A 373 7.26 -6.23 -6.08
C MET A 373 6.14 -5.55 -5.30
N GLN A 374 6.35 -4.32 -4.87
CA GLN A 374 5.25 -3.45 -4.43
C GLN A 374 5.06 -2.33 -5.43
N VAL A 375 3.79 -2.09 -5.73
CA VAL A 375 3.33 -1.04 -6.61
C VAL A 375 2.31 -0.20 -5.86
N ASP A 376 2.52 1.11 -5.88
CA ASP A 376 1.50 2.07 -5.50
C ASP A 376 1.07 2.79 -6.77
N PHE A 377 -0.23 2.79 -7.06
CA PHE A 377 -0.79 3.49 -8.21
C PHE A 377 -2.12 4.14 -7.85
N TYR A 378 -2.60 5.00 -8.74
CA TYR A 378 -3.81 5.78 -8.53
C TYR A 378 -4.80 5.48 -9.64
N PHE A 379 -6.09 5.50 -9.34
CA PHE A 379 -7.14 5.40 -10.37
C PHE A 379 -8.36 6.23 -9.95
N ARG A 380 -9.19 6.61 -10.91
CA ARG A 380 -10.40 7.39 -10.67
C ARG A 380 -11.60 6.46 -10.44
N ALA A 381 -12.41 6.81 -9.45
CA ALA A 381 -13.71 6.21 -9.28
C ALA A 381 -14.58 6.51 -10.51
N PRO A 382 -15.37 5.54 -11.00
CA PRO A 382 -16.34 5.79 -12.06
C PRO A 382 -17.26 6.96 -11.72
N ILE A 383 -17.61 7.78 -12.71
CA ILE A 383 -18.26 9.08 -12.47
C ILE A 383 -19.77 9.01 -12.16
N THR A 384 -20.41 7.86 -12.35
CA THR A 384 -21.84 7.70 -12.01
C THR A 384 -22.00 6.76 -10.84
N LYS A 385 -23.02 7.01 -10.02
CA LYS A 385 -23.44 6.15 -8.92
C LYS A 385 -23.72 4.74 -9.42
N GLY A 386 -23.26 3.74 -8.66
CA GLY A 386 -23.45 2.33 -8.99
C GLY A 386 -22.34 1.43 -8.45
N LYS A 387 -22.42 0.15 -8.80
CA LYS A 387 -21.40 -0.85 -8.46
C LYS A 387 -20.60 -1.21 -9.69
N TYR A 388 -19.30 -1.36 -9.50
CA TYR A 388 -18.34 -1.56 -10.58
C TYR A 388 -17.31 -2.61 -10.18
N THR A 389 -16.80 -3.31 -11.18
CA THR A 389 -15.60 -4.13 -11.10
C THR A 389 -14.51 -3.42 -11.89
N VAL A 390 -13.54 -2.84 -11.20
CA VAL A 390 -12.37 -2.19 -11.80
C VAL A 390 -11.28 -3.24 -11.99
N ARG A 391 -10.71 -3.33 -13.20
CA ARG A 391 -9.76 -4.39 -13.58
C ARG A 391 -8.42 -3.84 -14.03
N PHE A 392 -7.36 -4.51 -13.60
CA PHE A 392 -5.99 -4.21 -14.00
C PHE A 392 -5.21 -5.47 -14.33
N GLN A 393 -4.18 -5.34 -15.14
CA GLN A 393 -3.29 -6.42 -15.56
C GLN A 393 -1.83 -6.03 -15.39
N LEU A 394 -1.07 -6.90 -14.74
CA LEU A 394 0.38 -6.84 -14.67
C LEU A 394 1.01 -7.68 -15.81
N THR A 395 2.07 -7.14 -16.41
CA THR A 395 2.89 -7.76 -17.47
C THR A 395 4.37 -7.55 -17.11
N ALA A 396 5.28 -8.44 -17.54
CA ALA A 396 6.73 -8.23 -17.46
C ALA A 396 7.44 -8.81 -18.69
N ASN A 397 8.53 -8.18 -19.12
CA ASN A 397 9.31 -8.55 -20.32
C ASN A 397 8.44 -8.65 -21.60
N GLY A 398 7.30 -7.95 -21.66
CA GLY A 398 6.34 -8.06 -22.76
C GLY A 398 5.33 -9.21 -22.66
N HIS A 399 5.37 -10.01 -21.58
CA HIS A 399 4.45 -11.10 -21.32
C HIS A 399 3.42 -10.74 -20.24
N THR A 400 2.16 -11.15 -20.43
CA THR A 400 1.14 -11.12 -19.37
C THR A 400 1.53 -12.08 -18.26
N LEU A 401 1.48 -11.62 -17.02
CA LEU A 401 1.78 -12.48 -15.88
C LEU A 401 0.54 -13.28 -15.49
N ASP A 402 0.66 -14.61 -15.47
CA ASP A 402 -0.40 -15.48 -14.96
C ASP A 402 -0.59 -15.22 -13.46
N GLY A 403 -1.82 -15.01 -13.01
CA GLY A 403 -2.13 -14.52 -11.65
C GLY A 403 -1.86 -13.01 -11.43
N GLY A 404 -1.41 -12.28 -12.45
CA GLY A 404 -1.14 -10.82 -12.39
C GLY A 404 -2.36 -9.93 -12.63
N THR A 405 -3.56 -10.50 -12.77
CA THR A 405 -4.82 -9.74 -12.92
C THR A 405 -5.36 -9.33 -11.56
N LEU A 406 -5.73 -8.06 -11.42
CA LEU A 406 -6.40 -7.53 -10.24
C LEU A 406 -7.82 -7.12 -10.59
N GLU A 407 -8.81 -7.67 -9.89
CA GLU A 407 -10.21 -7.24 -9.95
C GLU A 407 -10.61 -6.61 -8.61
N LEU A 408 -11.16 -5.40 -8.67
CA LEU A 408 -11.47 -4.60 -7.49
C LEU A 408 -12.93 -4.11 -7.53
N PRO A 409 -13.78 -4.58 -6.60
CA PRO A 409 -15.13 -4.04 -6.44
C PRO A 409 -15.10 -2.60 -5.93
N VAL A 410 -15.77 -1.70 -6.66
CA VAL A 410 -15.91 -0.28 -6.31
C VAL A 410 -17.39 0.10 -6.31
N GLU A 411 -17.88 0.62 -5.20
CA GLU A 411 -19.23 1.17 -5.05
C GLU A 411 -19.16 2.70 -5.00
N VAL A 412 -19.71 3.32 -6.03
CA VAL A 412 -19.82 4.77 -6.15
C VAL A 412 -21.14 5.21 -5.51
N LEU A 413 -21.04 5.99 -4.44
CA LEU A 413 -22.16 6.37 -3.58
C LEU A 413 -23.02 7.51 -4.16
N ILE A 414 -22.36 8.46 -4.83
CA ILE A 414 -22.95 9.62 -5.51
C ILE A 414 -22.22 9.90 -6.82
N ASP A 415 -22.90 10.54 -7.78
CA ASP A 415 -22.29 10.96 -9.04
C ASP A 415 -21.15 11.97 -8.84
N ALA A 416 -20.28 12.07 -9.83
CA ALA A 416 -19.22 13.09 -9.85
C ALA A 416 -19.82 14.51 -9.86
N PRO A 417 -19.13 15.51 -9.28
CA PRO A 417 -19.60 16.89 -9.27
C PRO A 417 -19.84 17.46 -10.69
N ALA A 418 -20.83 18.35 -10.81
CA ALA A 418 -21.06 19.08 -12.06
C ALA A 418 -19.80 19.87 -12.46
N GLY A 419 -19.29 19.62 -13.67
CA GLY A 419 -18.03 20.20 -14.16
C GLY A 419 -16.80 19.30 -14.01
N TYR A 420 -16.94 18.06 -13.53
CA TYR A 420 -15.86 17.07 -13.57
C TYR A 420 -15.34 16.89 -15.01
N GLN A 421 -14.03 17.06 -15.20
CA GLN A 421 -13.36 16.83 -16.48
C GLN A 421 -12.70 15.45 -16.49
N MET A 422 -13.01 14.68 -17.52
CA MET A 422 -12.33 13.40 -17.75
C MET A 422 -10.83 13.63 -17.98
N PRO A 423 -9.97 12.67 -17.57
CA PRO A 423 -8.55 12.68 -17.92
C PRO A 423 -8.36 12.81 -19.43
N ILE A 424 -7.50 13.73 -19.86
CA ILE A 424 -7.08 13.86 -21.26
C ILE A 424 -5.65 13.34 -21.36
N PHE A 425 -5.45 12.23 -22.07
CA PHE A 425 -4.12 11.71 -22.36
C PHE A 425 -3.56 12.40 -23.61
N SER A 426 -3.05 13.63 -23.44
CA SER A 426 -2.44 14.40 -24.52
C SER A 426 -0.93 14.18 -24.61
N SER A 427 -0.49 12.92 -24.79
CA SER A 427 0.79 12.53 -25.41
C SER A 427 1.23 11.13 -24.94
N ALA A 428 1.80 10.34 -25.86
CA ALA A 428 2.38 9.02 -25.60
C ALA A 428 3.72 9.10 -24.85
N ARG A 429 3.77 9.83 -23.73
CA ARG A 429 4.98 9.98 -22.91
C ARG A 429 5.17 8.74 -22.02
N LYS A 430 6.40 8.20 -21.99
CA LYS A 430 6.79 7.17 -21.01
C LYS A 430 6.98 7.81 -19.63
N LEU A 431 6.17 7.42 -18.67
CA LEU A 431 6.28 7.70 -17.25
C LEU A 431 7.49 6.98 -16.65
N ILE A 432 8.08 7.63 -15.66
CA ILE A 432 9.18 7.10 -14.85
C ILE A 432 8.66 6.60 -13.51
N ASP A 433 9.52 5.98 -12.71
CA ASP A 433 9.18 5.70 -11.31
C ASP A 433 9.12 6.98 -10.50
N GLU A 434 8.22 7.01 -9.52
CA GLU A 434 8.14 8.14 -8.58
C GLU A 434 9.51 8.36 -7.91
N PRO A 435 10.12 9.55 -8.09
CA PRO A 435 11.40 9.86 -7.48
C PRO A 435 11.30 9.95 -5.96
N ARG A 436 12.41 9.70 -5.28
CA ARG A 436 12.57 10.02 -3.85
C ARG A 436 13.27 11.36 -3.71
N ILE A 437 12.92 12.10 -2.68
CA ILE A 437 13.54 13.39 -2.34
C ILE A 437 14.14 13.35 -0.94
N ARG A 438 15.32 13.94 -0.77
CA ARG A 438 16.03 14.13 0.49
C ARG A 438 15.94 15.59 0.91
N VAL A 439 15.29 15.85 2.03
CA VAL A 439 15.00 17.19 2.53
C VAL A 439 15.84 17.47 3.78
N GLY A 440 16.68 18.50 3.74
CA GLY A 440 17.41 18.96 4.92
C GLY A 440 16.48 19.71 5.87
N LEU A 441 16.16 19.11 7.02
CA LEU A 441 15.26 19.70 7.99
C LEU A 441 15.96 20.77 8.82
N TYR A 442 17.08 20.42 9.48
CA TYR A 442 17.90 21.35 10.25
C TYR A 442 19.29 20.78 10.54
N LYS A 443 20.22 21.69 10.88
CA LYS A 443 21.54 21.38 11.43
C LYS A 443 21.37 20.93 12.88
N ALA A 444 21.88 19.76 13.23
CA ALA A 444 21.83 19.20 14.57
C ALA A 444 23.12 19.52 15.34
N ASP A 445 23.21 20.74 15.84
CA ASP A 445 24.23 21.21 16.76
C ASP A 445 24.07 20.66 18.19
N VAL A 446 22.88 20.16 18.51
CA VAL A 446 22.56 19.43 19.74
C VAL A 446 22.09 18.01 19.43
N PRO A 447 22.08 17.10 20.43
CA PRO A 447 21.51 15.76 20.27
C PRO A 447 20.11 15.79 19.67
N VAL A 448 19.79 14.83 18.79
CA VAL A 448 18.47 14.73 18.15
C VAL A 448 17.66 13.66 18.83
N GLU A 449 16.43 13.98 19.24
CA GLU A 449 15.52 13.01 19.84
C GLU A 449 14.48 12.53 18.83
N PHE A 450 14.49 11.24 18.53
CA PHE A 450 13.55 10.56 17.63
C PHE A 450 12.58 9.70 18.43
N ARG A 451 11.30 9.72 18.04
CA ARG A 451 10.27 8.78 18.51
C ARG A 451 9.27 8.49 17.40
N SER A 452 8.74 7.29 17.33
CA SER A 452 7.62 6.99 16.42
C SER A 452 6.65 6.02 17.07
N SER A 453 5.35 6.12 16.79
CA SER A 453 4.37 5.11 17.19
C SER A 453 4.42 3.82 16.35
N PHE A 454 5.35 3.75 15.40
CA PHE A 454 5.56 2.61 14.52
C PHE A 454 6.99 2.06 14.65
N ALA A 455 7.20 0.85 14.16
CA ALA A 455 8.53 0.23 14.15
C ALA A 455 9.38 0.74 12.97
N TYR A 456 10.67 0.97 13.23
CA TYR A 456 11.65 1.42 12.25
C TYR A 456 12.87 0.50 12.24
N GLN A 457 13.32 0.10 11.07
CA GLN A 457 14.63 -0.53 10.91
C GLN A 457 15.72 0.54 11.03
N VAL A 458 16.75 0.25 11.82
CA VAL A 458 17.87 1.15 12.05
C VAL A 458 19.11 0.62 11.35
N TYR A 459 19.69 1.43 10.47
CA TYR A 459 20.90 1.12 9.72
C TYR A 459 22.03 2.08 10.08
N ALA A 460 23.26 1.59 10.00
CA ALA A 460 24.46 2.43 9.93
C ALA A 460 25.13 2.16 8.57
N GLY A 461 25.11 3.15 7.67
CA GLY A 461 25.35 2.91 6.26
C GLY A 461 24.37 1.86 5.72
N GLU A 462 24.90 0.79 5.13
CA GLU A 462 24.12 -0.34 4.61
C GLU A 462 23.87 -1.46 5.64
N ILE A 463 24.44 -1.34 6.86
CA ILE A 463 24.40 -2.42 7.85
C ILE A 463 23.20 -2.24 8.78
N LEU A 464 22.26 -3.20 8.75
CA LEU A 464 21.14 -3.26 9.69
C LEU A 464 21.67 -3.48 11.12
N LYS A 465 21.31 -2.57 12.03
CA LYS A 465 21.64 -2.63 13.47
C LYS A 465 20.52 -3.23 14.31
N GLY A 466 19.28 -3.12 13.85
CA GLY A 466 18.12 -3.73 14.48
C GLY A 466 16.82 -3.01 14.12
N VAL A 467 15.78 -3.27 14.93
CA VAL A 467 14.47 -2.64 14.78
C VAL A 467 14.17 -1.85 16.05
N LEU A 468 13.97 -0.54 15.90
CA LEU A 468 13.46 0.33 16.95
C LEU A 468 11.95 0.10 17.12
N PHE A 469 11.50 -0.11 18.35
CA PHE A 469 10.09 -0.42 18.61
C PHE A 469 9.22 0.85 18.75
N PRO A 470 7.90 0.71 18.56
CA PRO A 470 6.95 1.79 18.80
C PRO A 470 7.13 2.47 20.16
N ASN A 471 7.06 3.79 20.12
CA ASN A 471 7.13 4.76 21.21
C ASN A 471 8.45 4.80 21.98
N GLU A 472 9.48 4.08 21.52
CA GLU A 472 10.82 4.20 22.08
C GLU A 472 11.44 5.56 21.72
N LEU A 473 11.99 6.23 22.72
CA LEU A 473 12.75 7.47 22.56
C LEU A 473 14.22 7.11 22.30
N VAL A 474 14.78 7.70 21.25
CA VAL A 474 16.19 7.56 20.87
C VAL A 474 16.81 8.93 20.82
N THR A 475 18.02 9.05 21.34
CA THR A 475 18.89 10.20 21.20
C THR A 475 20.03 9.88 20.24
N LEU A 476 20.23 10.73 19.24
CA LEU A 476 21.32 10.64 18.28
C LEU A 476 22.34 11.74 18.58
N GLN A 477 23.62 11.41 18.57
CA GLN A 477 24.71 12.35 18.82
C GLN A 477 25.84 12.13 17.81
N TYR A 478 26.64 13.17 17.60
CA TYR A 478 27.84 13.10 16.78
C TYR A 478 28.99 13.82 17.49
N ALA A 479 30.12 13.12 17.66
CA ALA A 479 31.34 13.68 18.21
C ALA A 479 32.55 12.97 17.61
N ASP A 480 33.60 13.72 17.24
CA ASP A 480 34.89 13.19 16.80
C ASP A 480 34.82 12.12 15.70
N GLY A 481 33.89 12.27 14.75
CA GLY A 481 33.72 11.32 13.64
C GLY A 481 32.95 10.04 14.00
N LEU A 482 32.31 9.99 15.18
CA LEU A 482 31.46 8.89 15.62
C LEU A 482 30.02 9.36 15.78
N TYR A 483 29.10 8.58 15.21
CA TYR A 483 27.67 8.69 15.45
C TYR A 483 27.29 7.76 16.59
N ALA A 484 26.59 8.29 17.59
CA ALA A 484 26.01 7.53 18.67
C ALA A 484 24.50 7.40 18.47
N PHE A 485 23.99 6.18 18.62
CA PHE A 485 22.56 5.88 18.73
C PHE A 485 22.29 5.43 20.15
N LEU A 486 21.55 6.22 20.91
CA LEU A 486 21.37 6.03 22.35
C LEU A 486 19.88 5.97 22.68
N GLY A 487 19.31 4.78 22.86
CA GLY A 487 17.94 4.67 23.38
C GLY A 487 17.08 3.61 22.70
N GLY A 488 15.88 3.41 23.24
CA GLY A 488 15.05 2.26 22.90
C GLY A 488 15.73 0.93 23.26
N ASN A 489 15.75 0.02 22.30
CA ASN A 489 16.39 -1.29 22.39
C ASN A 489 17.78 -1.37 21.72
N LEU A 490 18.31 -0.25 21.20
CA LEU A 490 19.58 -0.19 20.48
C LEU A 490 20.50 0.85 21.11
N ASP A 491 21.75 0.46 21.37
CA ASP A 491 22.79 1.35 21.87
C ASP A 491 24.11 1.00 21.17
N PHE A 492 24.61 1.90 20.32
CA PHE A 492 25.83 1.67 19.56
C PHE A 492 26.50 2.96 19.09
N ASN A 493 27.80 2.84 18.83
CA ASN A 493 28.62 3.87 18.17
C ASN A 493 29.15 3.34 16.84
N VAL A 494 29.09 4.16 15.80
CA VAL A 494 29.48 3.83 14.42
C VAL A 494 30.13 5.02 13.72
N ARG A 495 30.82 4.79 12.60
CA ARG A 495 31.41 5.88 11.78
C ARG A 495 30.55 6.25 10.58
N GLU A 496 29.57 5.41 10.27
CA GLU A 496 28.63 5.56 9.17
C GLU A 496 27.40 6.35 9.62
N ALA A 497 26.79 7.08 8.68
CA ALA A 497 25.54 7.80 8.94
C ALA A 497 24.42 6.85 9.36
N ILE A 498 23.56 7.32 10.26
CA ILE A 498 22.45 6.53 10.79
C ILE A 498 21.20 6.78 9.95
N ARG A 499 20.48 5.72 9.59
CA ARG A 499 19.21 5.77 8.86
C ARG A 499 18.14 4.99 9.61
N MET A 500 16.99 5.61 9.85
CA MET A 500 15.80 4.99 10.42
C MET A 500 14.75 4.87 9.32
N VAL A 501 14.52 3.65 8.86
CA VAL A 501 13.65 3.31 7.72
C VAL A 501 12.35 2.70 8.25
N PRO A 502 11.17 3.26 7.93
CA PRO A 502 9.91 2.69 8.40
C PRO A 502 9.61 1.35 7.70
N LEU A 503 8.93 0.45 8.41
CA LEU A 503 8.45 -0.81 7.79
C LEU A 503 7.30 -0.60 6.80
N GLU A 504 6.57 0.50 6.91
CA GLU A 504 5.48 0.89 6.02
C GLU A 504 5.66 2.35 5.62
N THR A 505 5.51 2.67 4.34
CA THR A 505 5.80 4.00 3.77
C THR A 505 4.91 5.11 4.33
N ASP A 506 3.70 4.77 4.77
CA ASP A 506 2.73 5.70 5.36
C ASP A 506 3.00 6.00 6.84
N ASN A 507 4.02 5.39 7.46
CA ASN A 507 4.39 5.68 8.83
C ASN A 507 5.06 7.05 8.94
N TYR A 508 4.86 7.69 10.10
CA TYR A 508 5.49 8.96 10.45
C TYR A 508 6.27 8.84 11.77
N PHE A 509 7.17 9.79 12.00
CA PHE A 509 7.97 9.91 13.21
C PHE A 509 7.92 11.34 13.75
N GLU A 510 8.28 11.49 15.01
CA GLU A 510 8.38 12.74 15.75
C GLU A 510 9.84 13.04 16.09
N LEU A 511 10.25 14.29 15.85
CA LEU A 511 11.48 14.85 16.39
C LEU A 511 11.14 15.61 17.68
N VAL A 512 11.33 14.92 18.82
CA VAL A 512 10.73 15.31 20.11
C VAL A 512 11.30 16.63 20.64
N ASN A 513 12.60 16.82 20.53
CA ASN A 513 13.29 18.03 20.96
C ASN A 513 13.44 19.08 19.85
N TYR A 514 12.72 18.92 18.73
CA TYR A 514 12.69 19.88 17.64
C TYR A 514 11.40 20.71 17.69
N SER A 515 11.54 22.04 17.81
CA SER A 515 10.43 22.99 17.79
C SER A 515 10.48 23.86 16.55
N ARG A 516 9.51 23.68 15.66
CA ARG A 516 9.31 24.49 14.45
C ARG A 516 7.90 25.05 14.44
N LYS A 517 7.77 26.32 14.83
CA LYS A 517 6.49 27.04 14.80
C LYS A 517 6.44 27.97 13.59
N VAL A 518 5.29 28.00 12.93
CA VAL A 518 5.02 28.91 11.80
C VAL A 518 3.77 29.71 12.15
N SER A 519 3.95 30.96 12.58
CA SER A 519 2.89 31.75 13.22
C SER A 519 1.62 31.90 12.35
N TRP A 520 1.78 32.07 11.04
CA TRP A 520 0.67 32.18 10.09
C TRP A 520 0.01 30.85 9.74
N LYS A 521 0.51 29.72 10.26
CA LYS A 521 -0.06 28.37 10.13
C LYS A 521 -0.66 27.85 11.46
N GLY A 522 -0.76 28.72 12.47
CA GLY A 522 -1.34 28.40 13.77
C GLY A 522 -0.29 28.01 14.82
N SER A 523 -0.76 27.45 15.94
CA SER A 523 0.07 27.15 17.12
C SER A 523 0.74 25.77 17.09
N LYS A 524 0.55 24.98 16.03
CA LYS A 524 1.11 23.64 15.90
C LYS A 524 2.64 23.68 15.82
N ASN A 525 3.27 22.72 16.48
CA ASN A 525 4.68 22.40 16.27
C ASN A 525 4.79 21.46 15.05
N PHE A 526 5.59 21.83 14.06
CA PHE A 526 5.81 21.04 12.84
C PHE A 526 7.03 20.13 13.01
N ASN A 527 6.86 19.08 13.80
CA ASN A 527 7.91 18.12 14.15
C ASN A 527 7.58 16.66 13.78
N LEU A 528 6.49 16.42 13.04
CA LEU A 528 6.11 15.11 12.50
C LEU A 528 6.43 15.00 11.01
N TYR A 529 7.06 13.90 10.60
CA TYR A 529 7.53 13.66 9.23
C TYR A 529 7.28 12.21 8.81
N ARG A 530 7.02 11.98 7.53
CA ARG A 530 6.88 10.63 6.94
C ARG A 530 8.22 10.05 6.50
N GLY A 531 8.25 8.75 6.23
CA GLY A 531 9.37 8.14 5.52
C GLY A 531 10.62 7.98 6.38
N VAL A 532 11.78 8.07 5.74
CA VAL A 532 13.09 7.80 6.36
C VAL A 532 13.60 9.05 7.07
N MET A 533 14.17 8.84 8.26
CA MET A 533 15.01 9.83 8.92
C MET A 533 16.48 9.41 8.77
N GLU A 534 17.31 10.30 8.25
CA GLU A 534 18.75 10.12 8.14
C GLU A 534 19.47 11.18 8.99
N TYR A 535 20.43 10.74 9.79
CA TYR A 535 21.29 11.59 10.60
C TYR A 535 22.71 11.52 10.06
N LYS A 536 23.15 12.61 9.42
CA LYS A 536 24.33 12.59 8.55
C LYS A 536 25.18 13.85 8.69
N TYR A 537 26.47 13.67 8.95
CA TYR A 537 27.48 14.71 8.93
C TYR A 537 27.60 15.35 7.54
N SER A 538 27.69 16.68 7.52
CA SER A 538 27.82 17.49 6.32
C SER A 538 29.17 18.19 6.32
N PRO A 539 30.13 17.79 5.47
CA PRO A 539 31.46 18.39 5.41
C PRO A 539 31.42 19.91 5.15
N LYS A 540 30.45 20.36 4.36
CA LYS A 540 30.27 21.78 4.02
C LYS A 540 29.88 22.66 5.22
N SER A 541 29.09 22.12 6.15
CA SER A 541 28.61 22.88 7.31
C SER A 541 29.30 22.49 8.61
N ASP A 542 30.19 21.49 8.56
CA ASP A 542 30.92 20.93 9.69
C ASP A 542 30.06 20.53 10.88
N VAL A 543 28.82 20.08 10.62
CA VAL A 543 27.85 19.61 11.62
C VAL A 543 26.94 18.56 10.98
N PRO A 544 26.35 17.64 11.78
CA PRO A 544 25.34 16.73 11.28
C PRO A 544 24.03 17.44 10.94
N TRP A 545 23.31 16.88 10.00
CA TRP A 545 21.98 17.27 9.59
C TRP A 545 20.98 16.17 9.88
N VAL A 546 19.78 16.58 10.25
CA VAL A 546 18.59 15.74 10.15
C VAL A 546 18.04 15.89 8.74
N VAL A 547 18.06 14.79 7.99
CA VAL A 547 17.58 14.70 6.61
C VAL A 547 16.35 13.79 6.59
N ASN A 548 15.29 14.23 5.93
CA ASN A 548 14.09 13.44 5.73
C ASN A 548 14.01 12.95 4.28
N GLU A 549 13.92 11.64 4.07
CA GLU A 549 13.83 11.04 2.73
C GLU A 549 12.49 10.32 2.56
N LEU A 550 11.78 10.65 1.48
CA LEU A 550 10.41 10.18 1.21
C LEU A 550 10.10 10.20 -0.29
N GLN A 551 8.95 9.61 -0.68
CA GLN A 551 8.43 9.71 -2.05
C GLN A 551 8.12 11.18 -2.37
N LEU A 552 8.33 11.59 -3.63
CA LEU A 552 8.18 12.99 -4.04
C LEU A 552 6.77 13.53 -3.74
N ASP A 553 5.71 12.76 -3.95
CA ASP A 553 4.36 13.26 -3.66
C ASP A 553 4.00 13.28 -2.17
N ASP A 554 4.62 12.44 -1.33
CA ASP A 554 4.51 12.59 0.13
C ASP A 554 5.17 13.92 0.58
N TYR A 555 6.26 14.32 -0.08
CA TYR A 555 6.87 15.64 0.13
C TYR A 555 5.95 16.77 -0.30
N ILE A 556 5.32 16.67 -1.47
CA ILE A 556 4.35 17.66 -1.98
C ILE A 556 3.13 17.78 -1.06
N ALA A 557 2.65 16.68 -0.49
CA ALA A 557 1.56 16.69 0.49
C ALA A 557 1.95 17.44 1.78
N GLY A 558 3.23 17.40 2.15
CA GLY A 558 3.80 18.12 3.31
C GLY A 558 4.18 19.58 3.04
N ILE A 559 3.99 20.10 1.83
CA ILE A 559 4.29 21.50 1.49
C ILE A 559 3.36 22.48 2.24
N GLY A 560 3.94 23.58 2.69
CA GLY A 560 3.32 24.63 3.49
C GLY A 560 3.12 25.96 2.75
N GLU A 561 3.29 26.02 1.44
CA GLU A 561 3.32 27.28 0.64
C GLU A 561 1.96 27.96 0.48
N THR A 562 0.85 27.21 0.60
CA THR A 562 -0.51 27.74 0.43
C THR A 562 -1.41 27.41 1.62
N SER A 563 -2.60 28.00 1.69
CA SER A 563 -3.57 27.74 2.77
C SER A 563 -4.62 26.70 2.38
N ASN A 564 -5.15 25.98 3.37
CA ASN A 564 -6.27 25.05 3.16
C ASN A 564 -7.54 25.75 2.66
N GLY A 565 -7.66 27.07 2.85
CA GLY A 565 -8.81 27.87 2.43
C GLY A 565 -8.75 28.34 0.96
N ALA A 566 -7.60 28.25 0.30
CA ALA A 566 -7.42 28.79 -1.04
C ALA A 566 -8.29 28.09 -2.11
N ALA A 567 -8.47 28.73 -3.27
CA ALA A 567 -9.18 28.16 -4.41
C ALA A 567 -8.50 26.86 -4.86
N MET A 568 -9.29 25.80 -5.09
CA MET A 568 -8.76 24.44 -5.35
C MET A 568 -7.82 24.42 -6.57
N GLU A 569 -8.18 25.13 -7.63
CA GLU A 569 -7.38 25.21 -8.85
C GLU A 569 -6.04 25.92 -8.63
N TYR A 570 -5.98 26.91 -7.75
CA TYR A 570 -4.70 27.51 -7.34
C TYR A 570 -3.86 26.55 -6.48
N ILE A 571 -4.49 25.81 -5.55
CA ILE A 571 -3.78 24.80 -4.75
C ILE A 571 -3.14 23.76 -5.69
N LYS A 572 -3.89 23.25 -6.68
CA LYS A 572 -3.34 22.36 -7.72
C LYS A 572 -2.15 22.98 -8.47
N ALA A 573 -2.30 24.23 -8.93
CA ALA A 573 -1.25 24.90 -9.70
C ALA A 573 0.05 25.04 -8.90
N ILE A 574 -0.01 25.48 -7.64
CA ILE A 574 1.20 25.67 -6.83
C ILE A 574 1.85 24.34 -6.46
N LEU A 575 1.09 23.25 -6.29
CA LEU A 575 1.65 21.93 -6.01
C LEU A 575 2.33 21.31 -7.25
N VAL A 576 1.76 21.48 -8.45
CA VAL A 576 2.40 21.05 -9.72
C VAL A 576 3.69 21.83 -9.97
N ALA A 577 3.68 23.16 -9.73
CA ALA A 577 4.90 23.96 -9.78
C ALA A 577 5.91 23.53 -8.69
N ALA A 578 5.45 23.23 -7.47
CA ALA A 578 6.33 22.75 -6.41
C ALA A 578 6.98 21.41 -6.75
N ARG A 579 6.24 20.49 -7.37
CA ARG A 579 6.73 19.18 -7.81
C ARG A 579 7.78 19.30 -8.91
N SER A 580 7.54 20.16 -9.89
CA SER A 580 8.49 20.39 -10.99
C SER A 580 9.78 21.06 -10.49
N TYR A 581 9.67 22.00 -9.54
CA TYR A 581 10.83 22.59 -8.85
C TYR A 581 11.65 21.54 -8.10
N ALA A 582 11.00 20.72 -7.28
CA ALA A 582 11.66 19.67 -6.50
C ALA A 582 12.35 18.65 -7.41
N TYR A 583 11.65 18.19 -8.46
CA TYR A 583 12.20 17.28 -9.46
C TYR A 583 13.42 17.86 -10.17
N TYR A 584 13.38 19.14 -10.54
CA TYR A 584 14.53 19.81 -11.13
C TYR A 584 15.75 19.78 -10.21
N HIS A 585 15.57 20.00 -8.89
CA HIS A 585 16.66 19.99 -7.91
C HIS A 585 17.20 18.60 -7.58
N ILE A 586 16.38 17.56 -7.68
CA ILE A 586 16.87 16.16 -7.58
C ILE A 586 17.85 15.87 -8.73
N ASN A 587 17.53 16.30 -9.95
CA ASN A 587 18.28 15.91 -11.16
C ASN A 587 19.40 16.89 -11.55
N ASN A 588 19.27 18.16 -11.20
CA ASN A 588 20.22 19.23 -11.53
C ASN A 588 20.81 19.86 -10.26
N GLY A 589 20.67 19.16 -9.13
CA GLY A 589 21.19 19.56 -7.84
C GLY A 589 22.71 19.60 -7.82
N VAL A 590 23.24 20.33 -6.84
CA VAL A 590 24.68 20.41 -6.60
C VAL A 590 25.17 19.02 -6.14
N PRO A 591 26.32 18.51 -6.66
CA PRO A 591 26.87 17.21 -6.27
C PRO A 591 26.94 16.96 -4.76
N ALA A 592 26.88 15.69 -4.33
CA ALA A 592 26.70 15.30 -2.93
C ALA A 592 27.83 15.77 -1.98
N ASP A 593 29.03 15.98 -2.51
CA ASP A 593 30.18 16.57 -1.80
C ASP A 593 29.98 18.06 -1.48
N GLN A 594 29.09 18.74 -2.22
CA GLN A 594 28.75 20.15 -2.07
C GLN A 594 27.35 20.36 -1.48
N ARG A 595 26.50 19.33 -1.44
CA ARG A 595 25.16 19.38 -0.85
C ARG A 595 24.73 18.02 -0.27
N THR A 596 24.47 18.00 1.04
CA THR A 596 24.15 16.78 1.81
C THR A 596 22.77 16.17 1.49
N PHE A 597 21.87 16.94 0.88
CA PHE A 597 20.47 16.63 0.58
C PHE A 597 19.98 17.48 -0.60
N ASP A 598 18.81 17.19 -1.15
CA ASP A 598 18.34 17.76 -2.43
C ASP A 598 17.75 19.17 -2.28
N VAL A 599 16.96 19.40 -1.22
CA VAL A 599 16.29 20.69 -0.93
C VAL A 599 16.27 21.02 0.56
N TYR A 600 16.28 22.31 0.90
CA TYR A 600 16.02 22.80 2.26
C TYR A 600 14.53 22.75 2.56
N ALA A 601 14.16 22.42 3.81
CA ALA A 601 12.77 22.46 4.24
C ALA A 601 12.20 23.88 4.43
N THR A 602 13.00 24.93 4.24
CA THR A 602 12.65 26.34 4.47
C THR A 602 12.37 27.06 3.16
N THR A 603 11.95 28.32 3.23
CA THR A 603 11.76 29.20 2.07
C THR A 603 13.04 29.49 1.28
N ALA A 604 14.20 28.93 1.68
CA ALA A 604 15.40 28.92 0.85
C ALA A 604 15.19 28.09 -0.43
N ASP A 605 14.39 27.01 -0.34
CA ASP A 605 13.90 26.26 -1.50
C ASP A 605 12.38 26.27 -1.49
N GLN A 606 11.78 25.43 -0.64
CA GLN A 606 10.32 25.31 -0.51
C GLN A 606 9.97 25.05 0.95
N LEU A 607 8.93 25.73 1.43
CA LEU A 607 8.45 25.58 2.79
C LEU A 607 7.82 24.19 3.00
N TYR A 608 8.62 23.20 3.37
CA TYR A 608 8.17 21.85 3.72
C TYR A 608 7.98 21.72 5.23
N LEU A 609 6.76 21.35 5.65
CA LEU A 609 6.34 21.28 7.06
C LEU A 609 5.99 19.86 7.52
N GLY A 610 6.23 18.86 6.66
CA GLY A 610 6.04 17.45 6.97
C GLY A 610 4.58 17.06 7.20
N TYR A 611 4.39 15.94 7.91
CA TYR A 611 3.09 15.31 8.13
C TYR A 611 2.11 16.21 8.88
N ASN A 612 2.60 17.11 9.74
CA ASN A 612 1.74 18.09 10.40
C ASN A 612 1.03 19.03 9.40
N SER A 613 1.64 19.33 8.24
CA SER A 613 1.02 20.12 7.17
C SER A 613 -0.19 19.40 6.56
N GLU A 614 -0.05 18.10 6.31
CA GLU A 614 -1.12 17.25 5.76
C GLU A 614 -2.35 17.27 6.67
N VAL A 615 -2.13 17.11 7.98
CA VAL A 615 -3.21 17.05 8.99
C VAL A 615 -4.02 18.35 9.04
N ILE A 616 -3.37 19.51 8.87
CA ILE A 616 -4.07 20.81 8.87
C ILE A 616 -4.53 21.26 7.48
N GLY A 617 -4.08 20.56 6.43
CA GLY A 617 -4.29 20.90 5.02
C GLY A 617 -4.97 19.80 4.21
N PRO A 618 -6.12 19.24 4.61
CA PRO A 618 -6.75 18.14 3.87
C PRO A 618 -7.12 18.49 2.41
N ARG A 619 -7.43 19.75 2.09
CA ARG A 619 -7.66 20.20 0.69
C ARG A 619 -6.36 20.28 -0.10
N ILE A 620 -5.23 20.53 0.57
CA ILE A 620 -3.89 20.48 -0.04
C ILE A 620 -3.56 19.03 -0.39
N VAL A 621 -3.79 18.10 0.53
CA VAL A 621 -3.63 16.65 0.25
C VAL A 621 -4.57 16.20 -0.87
N GLN A 622 -5.81 16.69 -0.90
CA GLN A 622 -6.74 16.40 -2.01
C GLN A 622 -6.20 16.91 -3.36
N ALA A 623 -5.66 18.12 -3.40
CA ALA A 623 -5.09 18.72 -4.61
C ALA A 623 -3.78 18.05 -5.04
N GLU A 624 -2.92 17.70 -4.09
CA GLU A 624 -1.70 16.92 -4.33
C GLU A 624 -2.09 15.62 -5.02
N ARG A 625 -2.96 14.81 -4.41
CA ARG A 625 -3.42 13.56 -5.00
C ARG A 625 -3.99 13.81 -6.39
N ALA A 626 -4.89 14.78 -6.53
CA ALA A 626 -5.56 15.07 -7.80
C ALA A 626 -4.59 15.45 -8.94
N THR A 627 -3.38 15.89 -8.60
CA THR A 627 -2.32 16.31 -9.53
C THR A 627 -1.03 15.53 -9.32
N ARG A 628 -1.09 14.36 -8.65
CA ARG A 628 0.08 13.53 -8.31
C ARG A 628 0.96 13.39 -9.54
N GLY A 629 2.28 13.35 -9.50
CA GLY A 629 3.13 13.12 -10.68
C GLY A 629 2.96 14.05 -11.91
N GLU A 630 2.06 15.04 -11.88
CA GLU A 630 1.94 16.06 -12.93
C GLU A 630 2.98 17.14 -12.70
N MET A 631 3.67 17.51 -13.78
CA MET A 631 4.69 18.54 -13.78
C MET A 631 4.54 19.47 -14.98
N VAL A 632 5.10 20.66 -14.85
CA VAL A 632 5.24 21.60 -15.95
C VAL A 632 6.38 21.15 -16.85
N THR A 633 6.11 21.08 -18.15
CA THR A 633 7.07 20.63 -19.15
C THR A 633 7.24 21.65 -20.27
N TYR A 634 8.44 21.71 -20.81
CA TYR A 634 8.75 22.47 -22.03
C TYR A 634 9.55 21.57 -22.95
N ASN A 635 9.17 21.49 -24.23
CA ASN A 635 9.75 20.54 -25.19
C ASN A 635 9.79 19.10 -24.65
N ASN A 636 8.68 18.68 -24.05
CA ASN A 636 8.51 17.37 -23.43
C ASN A 636 9.49 17.04 -22.29
N GLN A 637 10.11 18.02 -21.63
CA GLN A 637 10.96 17.79 -20.46
C GLN A 637 10.44 18.55 -19.25
N PRO A 638 10.42 17.96 -18.03
CA PRO A 638 10.13 18.70 -16.81
C PRO A 638 11.07 19.89 -16.66
N VAL A 639 10.52 21.04 -16.30
CA VAL A 639 11.28 22.28 -16.20
C VAL A 639 11.24 22.89 -14.81
N VAL A 640 12.24 23.71 -14.49
CA VAL A 640 12.24 24.50 -13.25
C VAL A 640 11.10 25.52 -13.28
N THR A 641 10.34 25.55 -12.19
CA THR A 641 9.15 26.40 -12.02
C THR A 641 9.22 27.17 -10.71
N PRO A 642 10.04 28.25 -10.65
CA PRO A 642 10.03 29.13 -9.50
C PRO A 642 8.63 29.75 -9.30
N TYR A 643 8.27 30.00 -8.06
CA TYR A 643 7.05 30.69 -7.67
C TYR A 643 7.33 31.52 -6.42
N PHE A 644 6.53 32.57 -6.20
CA PHE A 644 6.78 33.54 -5.14
C PHE A 644 5.47 34.16 -4.64
N GLY A 645 5.54 34.91 -3.54
CA GLY A 645 4.34 35.38 -2.82
C GLY A 645 3.46 36.33 -3.63
N HIS A 646 4.03 37.41 -4.17
CA HIS A 646 3.25 38.45 -4.87
C HIS A 646 4.17 39.36 -5.70
N SER A 647 3.71 39.82 -6.86
CA SER A 647 4.47 40.71 -7.77
C SER A 647 4.15 42.19 -7.58
N ASP A 648 4.92 43.07 -8.22
CA ASP A 648 4.63 44.51 -8.30
C ASP A 648 3.76 44.88 -9.53
N GLY A 649 2.99 43.91 -10.05
CA GLY A 649 2.13 44.03 -11.22
C GLY A 649 2.63 43.28 -12.45
N ARG A 650 3.89 42.80 -12.45
CA ARG A 650 4.44 41.91 -13.49
C ARG A 650 5.50 40.94 -12.93
N THR A 651 5.66 39.79 -13.56
CA THR A 651 6.78 38.87 -13.29
C THR A 651 8.06 39.33 -13.98
N ARG A 652 9.20 38.75 -13.62
CA ARG A 652 10.54 39.01 -14.18
C ARG A 652 11.05 37.81 -14.96
N ILE A 653 11.97 38.06 -15.89
CA ILE A 653 12.70 36.98 -16.58
C ILE A 653 13.86 36.48 -15.72
N TRP A 654 14.33 35.26 -16.00
CA TRP A 654 15.39 34.60 -15.23
C TRP A 654 16.67 35.43 -15.11
N SER A 655 17.21 35.91 -16.24
CA SER A 655 18.49 36.62 -16.28
C SER A 655 18.51 37.93 -15.50
N GLN A 656 17.35 38.59 -15.33
CA GLN A 656 17.22 39.82 -14.54
C GLN A 656 17.44 39.60 -13.04
N VAL A 657 17.24 38.37 -12.55
CA VAL A 657 17.27 38.05 -11.11
C VAL A 657 18.48 37.20 -10.76
N TRP A 658 18.80 36.20 -11.58
CA TRP A 658 19.86 35.23 -11.28
C TRP A 658 20.99 35.22 -12.32
N GLY A 659 20.92 36.04 -13.36
CA GLY A 659 21.90 36.05 -14.46
C GLY A 659 21.88 34.76 -15.29
N GLY A 660 22.88 34.61 -16.16
CA GLY A 660 23.03 33.44 -17.04
C GLY A 660 22.00 33.38 -18.18
N ALA A 661 21.89 32.20 -18.80
CA ALA A 661 21.01 31.99 -19.95
C ALA A 661 19.53 31.94 -19.51
N ASP A 662 18.69 32.72 -20.20
CA ASP A 662 17.25 32.72 -19.98
C ASP A 662 16.62 31.36 -20.21
N LYS A 663 15.53 31.11 -19.49
CA LYS A 663 14.67 29.95 -19.70
C LYS A 663 13.49 30.38 -20.59
N PRO A 664 13.27 29.75 -21.75
CA PRO A 664 12.19 30.15 -22.68
C PRO A 664 10.81 30.23 -22.03
N TRP A 665 10.52 29.39 -21.04
CA TRP A 665 9.27 29.37 -20.32
C TRP A 665 9.16 30.40 -19.17
N LEU A 666 10.22 31.10 -18.79
CA LEU A 666 10.20 32.11 -17.71
C LEU A 666 10.21 33.53 -18.28
N GLN A 667 9.12 33.89 -18.96
CA GLN A 667 8.91 35.22 -19.52
C GLN A 667 8.14 36.13 -18.56
N SER A 668 8.33 37.46 -18.72
CA SER A 668 7.58 38.45 -17.95
C SER A 668 6.12 38.52 -18.40
N VAL A 669 5.19 38.24 -17.49
CA VAL A 669 3.74 38.34 -17.70
C VAL A 669 3.11 39.35 -16.75
N VAL A 670 1.89 39.81 -17.08
CA VAL A 670 1.15 40.79 -16.27
C VAL A 670 0.44 40.10 -15.10
N CYS A 671 0.51 40.68 -13.92
CA CYS A 671 -0.21 40.22 -12.74
C CYS A 671 -1.28 41.23 -12.36
N LYS A 672 -2.47 41.12 -12.98
CA LYS A 672 -3.52 42.16 -12.91
C LYS A 672 -4.10 42.39 -11.51
N TYR A 673 -4.00 41.41 -10.60
CA TYR A 673 -4.48 41.53 -9.23
C TYR A 673 -3.41 41.94 -8.23
N ASP A 674 -2.14 41.91 -8.64
CA ASP A 674 -1.03 42.33 -7.82
C ASP A 674 -0.73 43.82 -8.05
N SER A 675 -0.45 44.54 -6.98
CA SER A 675 0.01 45.94 -7.02
C SER A 675 0.78 46.28 -5.74
N GLY A 676 1.73 47.20 -5.82
CA GLY A 676 2.57 47.58 -4.68
C GLY A 676 3.91 46.86 -4.66
N ALA A 677 4.45 46.60 -3.47
CA ALA A 677 5.81 46.10 -3.28
C ALA A 677 5.89 44.57 -3.40
N MET A 678 6.66 44.09 -4.37
CA MET A 678 6.90 42.67 -4.61
C MET A 678 7.38 41.91 -3.35
N PHE A 679 6.85 40.70 -3.15
CA PHE A 679 7.22 39.79 -2.08
C PHE A 679 7.75 38.47 -2.67
N GLY A 680 9.08 38.37 -2.71
CA GLY A 680 9.83 37.26 -3.29
C GLY A 680 10.65 37.68 -4.50
N HIS A 681 11.14 36.72 -5.28
CA HIS A 681 12.13 36.96 -6.34
C HIS A 681 11.53 37.45 -7.67
N GLY A 682 10.21 37.33 -7.88
CA GLY A 682 9.54 37.90 -9.05
C GLY A 682 9.47 37.01 -10.30
N VAL A 683 10.14 35.85 -10.31
CA VAL A 683 10.24 34.97 -11.50
C VAL A 683 9.23 33.83 -11.42
N GLY A 684 8.57 33.51 -12.53
CA GLY A 684 7.60 32.43 -12.61
C GLY A 684 6.23 32.80 -12.04
N MET A 685 5.60 31.92 -11.26
CA MET A 685 4.22 32.11 -10.82
C MET A 685 4.10 33.02 -9.58
N SER A 686 3.30 34.08 -9.68
CA SER A 686 2.90 34.90 -8.53
C SER A 686 1.72 34.24 -7.80
N ALA A 687 1.90 33.88 -6.53
CA ALA A 687 0.87 33.24 -5.71
C ALA A 687 -0.38 34.12 -5.52
N GLY A 688 -0.21 35.42 -5.24
CA GLY A 688 -1.31 36.36 -5.04
C GLY A 688 -2.21 36.52 -6.27
N ASP A 689 -1.60 36.75 -7.44
CA ASP A 689 -2.32 36.89 -8.71
C ASP A 689 -2.95 35.55 -9.15
N ALA A 690 -2.23 34.43 -9.00
CA ALA A 690 -2.73 33.11 -9.37
C ALA A 690 -3.94 32.69 -8.52
N ALA A 691 -3.87 32.92 -7.20
CA ALA A 691 -4.99 32.67 -6.30
C ALA A 691 -6.21 33.52 -6.67
N SER A 692 -6.00 34.80 -7.01
CA SER A 692 -7.09 35.69 -7.40
C SER A 692 -7.73 35.31 -8.74
N ARG A 693 -6.95 34.82 -9.72
CA ARG A 693 -7.50 34.32 -10.99
C ARG A 693 -8.32 33.05 -10.81
N ALA A 694 -7.84 32.10 -9.99
CA ALA A 694 -8.62 30.91 -9.67
C ALA A 694 -9.95 31.26 -8.98
N ASP A 695 -9.90 32.17 -8.01
CA ASP A 695 -11.05 32.51 -7.17
C ASP A 695 -12.07 33.42 -7.89
N LYS A 696 -11.59 34.48 -8.57
CA LYS A 696 -12.45 35.52 -9.17
C LYS A 696 -12.81 35.26 -10.62
N ASP A 697 -11.89 34.70 -11.40
CA ASP A 697 -12.09 34.45 -12.82
C ASP A 697 -12.43 32.98 -13.14
N GLY A 698 -12.36 32.08 -12.14
CA GLY A 698 -12.62 30.66 -12.32
C GLY A 698 -11.55 29.92 -13.14
N TRP A 699 -10.31 30.42 -13.16
CA TRP A 699 -9.24 29.79 -13.93
C TRP A 699 -8.88 28.42 -13.37
N THR A 700 -8.68 27.47 -14.28
CA THR A 700 -8.17 26.12 -13.98
C THR A 700 -6.67 26.15 -13.69
N TYR A 701 -6.16 25.13 -13.00
CA TYR A 701 -4.74 25.03 -12.69
C TYR A 701 -3.84 24.99 -13.94
N ASP A 702 -4.29 24.33 -15.01
CA ASP A 702 -3.59 24.28 -16.31
C ASP A 702 -3.48 25.68 -16.94
N GLN A 703 -4.56 26.46 -16.92
CA GLN A 703 -4.54 27.84 -17.41
C GLN A 703 -3.60 28.73 -16.60
N LEU A 704 -3.56 28.57 -15.27
CA LEU A 704 -2.62 29.30 -14.41
C LEU A 704 -1.17 28.95 -14.78
N LEU A 705 -0.84 27.66 -14.85
CA LEU A 705 0.52 27.21 -15.15
C LEU A 705 0.98 27.67 -16.54
N LYS A 706 0.15 27.54 -17.57
CA LYS A 706 0.45 28.00 -18.93
C LYS A 706 0.55 29.53 -19.05
N TYR A 707 -0.07 30.26 -18.14
CA TYR A 707 0.03 31.72 -18.10
C TYR A 707 1.37 32.18 -17.53
N TYR A 708 1.80 31.63 -16.39
CA TYR A 708 3.05 32.06 -15.74
C TYR A 708 4.29 31.40 -16.32
N TYR A 709 4.12 30.24 -16.98
CA TYR A 709 5.20 29.52 -17.64
C TYR A 709 4.90 29.44 -19.14
N THR A 710 5.61 30.23 -19.94
CA THR A 710 5.28 30.43 -21.37
C THR A 710 5.58 29.20 -22.22
N GLY A 711 4.61 28.78 -23.03
CA GLY A 711 4.77 27.69 -23.99
C GLY A 711 4.93 26.30 -23.37
N VAL A 712 4.60 26.15 -22.09
CA VAL A 712 4.66 24.87 -21.39
C VAL A 712 3.43 24.01 -21.63
N GLN A 713 3.55 22.73 -21.30
CA GLN A 713 2.42 21.85 -21.02
C GLN A 713 2.42 21.46 -19.54
N VAL A 714 1.31 20.88 -19.09
CA VAL A 714 1.22 20.19 -17.81
C VAL A 714 1.07 18.71 -18.15
N ASP A 715 2.16 17.97 -18.00
CA ASP A 715 2.20 16.56 -18.37
C ASP A 715 2.38 15.69 -17.15
N LYS A 716 1.85 14.48 -17.23
CA LYS A 716 2.19 13.44 -16.28
C LYS A 716 3.59 12.90 -16.50
N ILE A 717 4.37 12.78 -15.42
CA ILE A 717 5.74 12.29 -15.44
C ILE A 717 5.88 10.92 -14.76
N TYR A 718 5.11 10.64 -13.71
CA TYR A 718 5.06 9.35 -13.02
C TYR A 718 3.69 9.05 -12.41
#